data_AF-A0A0G0HZ80-F1
#
_entry.id   AF-A0A0G0HZ80-F1
#
_cell.length_a   1.000
_cell.length_b   1.000
_cell.length_c   1.000
_cell.angle_alpha   90.00
_cell.angle_beta   90.00
_cell.angle_gamma   90.00
#
_symmetry.space_group_name_H-M   'P 1'
#
loop_
_entity.id
_entity.type
_entity.pdbx_description
1 polymer ?
#
loop_
_entity_poly.entity_id
_entity_poly.type
_entity_poly.pdbx_seq_one_letter_code
_entity_poly.pdbx_strand_id
1 'polypeptide(L)'
;MLFLNPPARVCAKRTKISPTKRTQVPKAKIVLTPPKTFTRTGDFLGSLVNIGDLTFYDAQIVNLQNNQVLRDDPYYFDLQLSGNPIFFEGTSSTLETTAGYIAGLGELDNVQKIFFVKPNTYADVKGANDIEVIVESGIFSGSMQTGDAYRSVCVCRDPYAHVGLTLSGPEAQVMLDLSYSDNSIDLNGGSVVLTRDLKFGDDTRFVHTGTVNLNGKTLSFGGLPLTWDTQVLWRHASDIQLNSRTELNTTWYFDGDGHVSANGNIIDLTGGGTLWVRQNTALWLTNMKIKGLGSGHIVFEDQTSQLLLSNVEIELDNDYTFTTGGIYVEGPTTIITKDKIVSFEQKASLTVDGLTLWYDTLSYGDNNNIQPLMHDTFANPSGKYVTGLNHGVVCQKNWAEMVRTHSNALHYYAPVIRNNSYLLRQTSNATVTCAEQVVADDVLMRTTSNATHAYAFLTRTTSRLVAQTSNAIDYYAPMIRNNSYLLHATSNAMNYYAPIIRNNSYLIHASSNVVKSCIMTDPLVVVYEYEVEPQKSLSDYFADVPSAYSLYSDPRNGMIKTSVVVAREPLVFADQEHAFGFLCLEKGCTIPAGATVYMNIVPPLKGPLDLQKTGRLVLENDLFLACNATLTQGGLIDGQGNTIYLQGDLKIPAGQALIFVSNTIIDAQGHTIIFERAQHGCDPARLIIDGPAQTKLIIKDAKIDGMHYDNATIAFGGASGQQLVFVDNDDVVAFDAYGVCS
;
A
#
# COMPACT_ATOMS: atom_id res chain seq x y z
N MET A 1 14.25 -77.66 92.75
CA MET A 1 13.52 -78.94 92.88
C MET A 1 13.05 -79.36 91.50
N LEU A 2 13.67 -80.43 90.98
CA LEU A 2 13.27 -81.44 89.99
C LEU A 2 12.46 -81.11 88.69
N PHE A 3 13.17 -81.41 87.58
CA PHE A 3 12.83 -82.19 86.37
C PHE A 3 12.37 -81.55 85.03
N LEU A 4 13.18 -81.89 84.03
CA LEU A 4 13.06 -81.82 82.56
C LEU A 4 12.05 -82.83 81.99
N ASN A 5 11.37 -82.50 80.86
CA ASN A 5 11.34 -83.34 79.64
C ASN A 5 10.78 -82.62 78.39
N PRO A 6 11.25 -82.95 77.16
CA PRO A 6 10.93 -82.25 75.90
C PRO A 6 10.00 -83.09 74.96
N PRO A 7 9.88 -82.85 73.63
CA PRO A 7 8.60 -82.62 72.94
C PRO A 7 8.00 -83.87 72.22
N ALA A 8 6.68 -83.88 72.05
CA ALA A 8 5.97 -84.89 71.26
C ALA A 8 6.00 -84.57 69.75
N ARG A 9 6.47 -85.54 68.96
CA ARG A 9 6.36 -85.61 67.50
C ARG A 9 4.89 -85.59 67.07
N VAL A 10 4.50 -84.66 66.20
CA VAL A 10 3.27 -84.78 65.40
C VAL A 10 3.59 -85.44 64.07
N CYS A 11 2.89 -86.54 63.83
CA CYS A 11 2.99 -87.43 62.68
C CYS A 11 2.25 -86.80 61.49
N ALA A 12 2.96 -86.47 60.40
CA ALA A 12 2.35 -86.07 59.14
C ALA A 12 1.76 -87.30 58.43
N LYS A 13 0.44 -87.52 58.59
CA LYS A 13 -0.32 -88.43 57.72
C LYS A 13 -0.47 -87.76 56.34
N ARG A 14 0.19 -88.31 55.33
CA ARG A 14 -0.11 -88.05 53.91
C ARG A 14 -1.53 -88.53 53.61
N THR A 15 -2.48 -87.60 53.55
CA THR A 15 -3.81 -87.85 53.00
C THR A 15 -3.69 -87.86 51.48
N LYS A 16 -4.07 -88.99 50.85
CA LYS A 16 -4.31 -89.06 49.40
C LYS A 16 -5.39 -88.03 49.06
N ILE A 17 -5.04 -87.02 48.26
CA ILE A 17 -5.99 -86.07 47.68
C ILE A 17 -6.81 -86.84 46.63
N SER A 18 -8.10 -86.97 46.89
CA SER A 18 -9.15 -87.46 45.98
C SER A 18 -9.28 -86.51 44.77
N PRO A 19 -9.71 -86.98 43.59
CA PRO A 19 -10.00 -86.11 42.45
C PRO A 19 -10.95 -84.99 42.86
N THR A 20 -10.63 -83.79 42.37
CA THR A 20 -11.28 -82.50 42.60
C THR A 20 -12.81 -82.62 42.53
N LYS A 21 -13.48 -82.37 43.66
CA LYS A 21 -14.95 -82.24 43.67
C LYS A 21 -15.30 -80.92 42.98
N ARG A 22 -16.02 -81.00 41.85
CA ARG A 22 -16.68 -79.85 41.22
C ARG A 22 -17.86 -79.40 42.08
N THR A 23 -17.86 -78.14 42.51
CA THR A 23 -18.97 -77.54 43.26
C THR A 23 -19.80 -76.68 42.31
N GLN A 24 -21.04 -77.09 42.04
CA GLN A 24 -21.98 -76.33 41.22
C GLN A 24 -22.88 -75.47 42.10
N VAL A 25 -23.02 -74.19 41.76
CA VAL A 25 -23.86 -73.22 42.46
C VAL A 25 -24.86 -72.61 41.47
N PRO A 26 -26.06 -73.21 41.31
CA PRO A 26 -27.10 -72.66 40.45
C PRO A 26 -27.95 -71.60 41.19
N LYS A 27 -28.18 -70.45 40.55
CA LYS A 27 -29.16 -69.41 40.93
C LYS A 27 -29.06 -68.95 42.38
N ALA A 28 -27.85 -68.85 42.93
CA ALA A 28 -27.63 -68.41 44.31
C ALA A 28 -27.04 -67.01 44.36
N LYS A 29 -27.46 -66.20 45.35
CA LYS A 29 -26.76 -64.99 45.74
C LYS A 29 -25.93 -65.29 46.99
N ILE A 30 -24.62 -65.46 46.83
CA ILE A 30 -23.69 -65.67 47.94
C ILE A 30 -23.23 -64.30 48.40
N VAL A 31 -23.76 -63.88 49.54
CA VAL A 31 -23.36 -62.63 50.19
C VAL A 31 -22.28 -62.95 51.20
N LEU A 32 -21.09 -62.41 50.99
CA LEU A 32 -20.00 -62.49 51.94
C LEU A 32 -20.08 -61.25 52.83
N THR A 33 -20.54 -61.43 54.07
CA THR A 33 -20.56 -60.38 55.10
C THR A 33 -19.54 -60.73 56.18
N PRO A 34 -18.76 -59.76 56.68
CA PRO A 34 -17.96 -59.99 57.87
C PRO A 34 -18.88 -60.41 59.04
N PRO A 35 -18.48 -61.38 59.88
CA PRO A 35 -19.28 -61.81 61.02
C PRO A 35 -19.50 -60.64 62.00
N LYS A 36 -20.77 -60.37 62.35
CA LYS A 36 -21.23 -59.22 63.17
C LYS A 36 -20.63 -59.10 64.58
N THR A 37 -19.78 -60.02 65.05
CA THR A 37 -19.48 -60.19 66.48
C THR A 37 -18.01 -60.39 66.88
N PHE A 38 -17.02 -60.14 66.02
CA PHE A 38 -15.62 -60.15 66.47
C PHE A 38 -15.15 -58.76 66.89
N THR A 39 -15.16 -58.49 68.20
CA THR A 39 -14.51 -57.33 68.85
C THR A 39 -13.12 -57.66 69.39
N ARG A 40 -12.46 -58.72 68.90
CA ARG A 40 -11.12 -59.10 69.35
C ARG A 40 -10.07 -58.85 68.28
N THR A 41 -9.20 -57.90 68.58
CA THR A 41 -7.91 -57.65 67.95
C THR A 41 -7.10 -58.94 67.83
N GLY A 42 -6.73 -59.32 66.60
CA GLY A 42 -5.57 -60.18 66.34
C GLY A 42 -5.79 -61.49 65.56
N ASP A 43 -7.02 -61.98 65.37
CA ASP A 43 -7.22 -63.28 64.70
C ASP A 43 -7.57 -63.10 63.21
N PHE A 44 -6.61 -63.44 62.34
CA PHE A 44 -6.84 -63.59 60.89
C PHE A 44 -7.93 -64.64 60.67
N LEU A 45 -9.07 -64.24 60.09
CA LEU A 45 -10.03 -65.20 59.54
C LEU A 45 -9.31 -65.93 58.39
N GLY A 46 -9.13 -67.24 58.56
CA GLY A 46 -8.39 -68.08 57.62
C GLY A 46 -8.92 -67.92 56.20
N SER A 47 -8.00 -67.85 55.24
CA SER A 47 -8.32 -67.92 53.82
C SER A 47 -9.30 -69.06 53.55
N LEU A 48 -10.22 -68.88 52.61
CA LEU A 48 -11.00 -69.99 52.07
C LEU A 48 -10.04 -70.92 51.33
N VAL A 49 -9.40 -71.83 52.07
CA VAL A 49 -8.43 -72.77 51.52
C VAL A 49 -9.17 -73.81 50.68
N ASN A 50 -9.02 -73.66 49.36
CA ASN A 50 -9.16 -74.72 48.34
C ASN A 50 -10.57 -75.35 48.22
N ILE A 51 -11.52 -74.60 47.64
CA ILE A 51 -12.91 -75.03 47.45
C ILE A 51 -13.14 -75.98 46.25
N GLY A 52 -12.09 -76.49 45.60
CA GLY A 52 -12.22 -77.24 44.33
C GLY A 52 -12.60 -76.32 43.15
N ASP A 53 -12.95 -76.91 42.00
CA ASP A 53 -13.50 -76.16 40.86
C ASP A 53 -14.89 -75.62 41.23
N LEU A 54 -15.10 -74.32 41.05
CA LEU A 54 -16.37 -73.67 41.36
C LEU A 54 -17.07 -73.28 40.06
N THR A 55 -18.32 -73.71 39.88
CA THR A 55 -19.11 -73.41 38.68
C THR A 55 -20.39 -72.67 39.05
N PHE A 56 -20.53 -71.43 38.59
CA PHE A 56 -21.70 -70.57 38.80
C PHE A 56 -22.68 -70.66 37.64
N TYR A 57 -23.92 -71.09 37.90
CA TYR A 57 -25.00 -71.05 36.90
C TYR A 57 -26.01 -69.96 37.25
N ASP A 58 -25.94 -68.79 36.62
CA ASP A 58 -26.76 -67.62 36.92
C ASP A 58 -26.71 -67.24 38.42
N ALA A 59 -25.51 -67.32 39.02
CA ALA A 59 -25.28 -67.05 40.44
C ALA A 59 -24.43 -65.78 40.63
N GLN A 60 -24.66 -65.09 41.75
CA GLN A 60 -23.99 -63.83 42.09
C GLN A 60 -23.18 -64.01 43.38
N ILE A 61 -21.88 -63.67 43.37
CA ILE A 61 -21.15 -63.39 44.61
C ILE A 61 -21.08 -61.88 44.80
N VAL A 62 -21.54 -61.41 45.97
CA VAL A 62 -21.44 -60.01 46.38
C VAL A 62 -20.68 -59.93 47.70
N ASN A 63 -19.57 -59.21 47.73
CA ASN A 63 -18.89 -58.84 48.96
C ASN A 63 -19.56 -57.59 49.55
N LEU A 64 -20.44 -57.75 50.54
CA LEU A 64 -21.08 -56.63 51.21
C LEU A 64 -20.18 -56.14 52.36
N GLN A 65 -19.27 -55.19 52.07
CA GLN A 65 -18.77 -54.32 53.12
C GLN A 65 -19.71 -53.12 53.29
N ASN A 66 -20.45 -53.11 54.40
CA ASN A 66 -21.32 -51.99 54.78
C ASN A 66 -20.51 -50.69 54.92
N ASN A 67 -20.59 -49.81 53.92
CA ASN A 67 -21.03 -48.40 53.97
C ASN A 67 -20.63 -47.47 55.14
N GLN A 68 -19.65 -47.81 55.97
CA GLN A 68 -19.12 -46.94 57.02
C GLN A 68 -17.63 -46.73 56.79
N VAL A 69 -17.32 -45.52 56.32
CA VAL A 69 -16.00 -44.94 56.21
C VAL A 69 -15.25 -45.09 57.54
N LEU A 70 -14.32 -46.04 57.63
CA LEU A 70 -13.20 -45.97 58.57
C LEU A 70 -11.93 -45.99 57.73
N ARG A 71 -11.38 -44.78 57.54
CA ARG A 71 -10.33 -44.48 56.57
C ARG A 71 -8.94 -45.04 56.89
N ASP A 72 -8.75 -45.75 57.99
CA ASP A 72 -7.41 -46.11 58.49
C ASP A 72 -7.28 -47.52 59.11
N ASP A 73 -8.22 -48.43 58.88
CA ASP A 73 -8.12 -49.80 59.44
C ASP A 73 -7.40 -50.77 58.45
N PRO A 74 -6.26 -51.38 58.83
CA PRO A 74 -5.45 -52.25 57.96
C PRO A 74 -6.05 -53.65 57.72
N TYR A 75 -7.30 -53.87 58.08
CA TYR A 75 -7.97 -55.18 58.02
C TYR A 75 -8.89 -55.27 56.80
N TYR A 76 -8.30 -55.18 55.60
CA TYR A 76 -9.01 -55.47 54.36
C TYR A 76 -9.33 -56.96 54.28
N PHE A 77 -10.62 -57.27 54.12
CA PHE A 77 -11.07 -58.62 53.81
C PHE A 77 -10.85 -58.87 52.33
N ASP A 78 -9.61 -59.20 51.99
CA ASP A 78 -9.27 -59.60 50.64
C ASP A 78 -9.85 -61.00 50.43
N LEU A 79 -10.81 -61.12 49.51
CA LEU A 79 -11.32 -62.42 49.13
C LEU A 79 -10.22 -63.14 48.34
N GLN A 80 -9.25 -63.72 49.05
CA GLN A 80 -8.21 -64.53 48.44
C GLN A 80 -8.84 -65.85 48.01
N LEU A 81 -9.38 -65.86 46.80
CA LEU A 81 -9.72 -67.06 46.07
C LEU A 81 -8.40 -67.73 45.65
N SER A 82 -7.75 -68.43 46.57
CA SER A 82 -6.56 -69.20 46.26
C SER A 82 -6.96 -70.57 45.70
N GLY A 83 -6.61 -70.86 44.44
CA GLY A 83 -6.78 -72.20 43.85
C GLY A 83 -7.42 -72.22 42.47
N ASN A 84 -8.19 -73.29 42.22
CA ASN A 84 -8.72 -73.71 40.92
C ASN A 84 -9.54 -72.62 40.18
N PRO A 85 -9.68 -72.75 38.85
CA PRO A 85 -10.49 -71.84 38.04
C PRO A 85 -11.93 -71.76 38.51
N ILE A 86 -12.51 -70.56 38.36
CA ILE A 86 -13.92 -70.29 38.58
C ILE A 86 -14.62 -70.23 37.23
N PHE A 87 -15.58 -71.13 37.01
CA PHE A 87 -16.36 -71.21 35.79
C PHE A 87 -17.67 -70.43 35.94
N PHE A 88 -17.93 -69.51 35.02
CA PHE A 88 -19.18 -68.77 34.89
C PHE A 88 -20.00 -69.40 33.77
N GLU A 89 -21.04 -70.13 34.14
CA GLU A 89 -21.95 -70.90 33.28
C GLU A 89 -23.39 -70.37 33.38
N GLY A 90 -23.62 -69.09 33.12
CA GLY A 90 -24.95 -68.51 32.97
C GLY A 90 -24.84 -67.05 32.52
N THR A 91 -25.82 -66.56 31.78
CA THR A 91 -25.82 -65.16 31.30
C THR A 91 -25.93 -64.14 32.44
N SER A 92 -26.38 -64.59 33.62
CA SER A 92 -26.50 -63.76 34.84
C SER A 92 -25.43 -64.05 35.89
N SER A 93 -24.38 -64.82 35.56
CA SER A 93 -23.31 -65.11 36.52
C SER A 93 -22.43 -63.88 36.74
N THR A 94 -22.31 -63.44 37.99
CA THR A 94 -21.54 -62.24 38.36
C THR A 94 -20.62 -62.48 39.57
N LEU A 95 -19.44 -61.87 39.55
CA LEU A 95 -18.48 -61.82 40.64
C LEU A 95 -18.15 -60.35 40.92
N GLU A 96 -18.57 -59.87 42.08
CA GLU A 96 -18.17 -58.56 42.61
C GLU A 96 -17.06 -58.75 43.64
N THR A 97 -15.87 -58.25 43.34
CA THR A 97 -14.71 -58.20 44.22
C THR A 97 -14.52 -56.78 44.77
N THR A 98 -13.61 -56.62 45.73
CA THR A 98 -13.18 -55.31 46.24
C THR A 98 -12.46 -54.48 45.18
N ALA A 99 -11.86 -55.14 44.17
CA ALA A 99 -11.23 -54.46 43.05
C ALA A 99 -12.27 -54.09 41.99
N GLY A 100 -13.26 -54.95 41.70
CA GLY A 100 -14.17 -54.69 40.59
C GLY A 100 -15.30 -55.67 40.43
N TYR A 101 -15.88 -55.70 39.25
CA TYR A 101 -17.04 -56.50 38.88
C TYR A 101 -16.73 -57.25 37.59
N ILE A 102 -17.03 -58.54 37.55
CA ILE A 102 -17.01 -59.38 36.36
C ILE A 102 -18.38 -60.00 36.22
N ALA A 103 -19.01 -59.86 35.06
CA ALA A 103 -20.20 -60.59 34.69
C ALA A 103 -20.08 -61.16 33.28
N GLY A 104 -20.62 -62.35 33.09
CA GLY A 104 -20.62 -62.99 31.78
C GLY A 104 -20.37 -64.49 31.85
N LEU A 105 -20.07 -65.07 30.69
CA LEU A 105 -19.76 -66.48 30.53
C LEU A 105 -18.25 -66.63 30.30
N GLY A 106 -17.56 -67.40 31.15
CA GLY A 106 -16.10 -67.48 31.09
C GLY A 106 -15.45 -68.31 32.18
N GLU A 107 -14.13 -68.30 32.21
CA GLU A 107 -13.27 -68.96 33.18
C GLU A 107 -12.32 -67.94 33.81
N LEU A 108 -12.41 -67.71 35.12
CA LEU A 108 -11.46 -66.91 35.87
C LEU A 108 -10.35 -67.81 36.42
N ASP A 109 -9.15 -67.69 35.87
CA ASP A 109 -7.93 -68.18 36.48
C ASP A 109 -7.49 -67.18 37.55
N ASN A 110 -7.80 -67.51 38.82
CA ASN A 110 -7.42 -66.67 39.95
C ASN A 110 -5.91 -66.65 40.25
N VAL A 111 -5.14 -67.62 39.73
CA VAL A 111 -3.69 -67.68 39.93
C VAL A 111 -3.01 -66.72 38.97
N GLN A 112 -3.40 -66.76 37.70
CA GLN A 112 -2.85 -65.87 36.66
C GLN A 112 -3.53 -64.51 36.66
N LYS A 113 -4.68 -64.38 37.33
CA LYS A 113 -5.55 -63.21 37.29
C LYS A 113 -6.05 -62.92 35.86
N ILE A 114 -6.49 -63.98 35.18
CA ILE A 114 -6.99 -63.90 33.80
C ILE A 114 -8.44 -64.37 33.76
N PHE A 115 -9.31 -63.60 33.10
CA PHE A 115 -10.67 -64.02 32.78
C PHE A 115 -10.81 -64.35 31.30
N PHE A 116 -10.96 -65.63 30.98
CA PHE A 116 -11.22 -66.13 29.63
C PHE A 116 -12.71 -66.05 29.33
N VAL A 117 -13.12 -65.14 28.43
CA VAL A 117 -14.51 -64.99 28.00
C VAL A 117 -14.86 -66.07 26.98
N LYS A 118 -15.99 -66.75 27.17
CA LYS A 118 -16.47 -67.75 26.20
C LYS A 118 -16.83 -67.08 24.86
N PRO A 119 -16.52 -67.71 23.71
CA PRO A 119 -16.92 -67.23 22.39
C PRO A 119 -18.40 -66.89 22.26
N ASN A 120 -18.69 -65.81 21.53
CA ASN A 120 -20.04 -65.33 21.22
C ASN A 120 -20.89 -65.03 22.46
N THR A 121 -20.26 -64.62 23.56
CA THR A 121 -20.96 -64.24 24.80
C THR A 121 -20.78 -62.77 25.15
N TYR A 122 -21.52 -62.32 26.14
CA TYR A 122 -21.42 -60.98 26.71
C TYR A 122 -20.56 -61.03 27.97
N ALA A 123 -19.56 -60.17 28.05
CA ALA A 123 -18.79 -59.91 29.27
C ALA A 123 -18.87 -58.42 29.64
N ASP A 124 -19.22 -58.13 30.89
CA ASP A 124 -19.17 -56.79 31.50
C ASP A 124 -18.15 -56.80 32.63
N VAL A 125 -17.07 -56.06 32.46
CA VAL A 125 -15.96 -56.01 33.43
C VAL A 125 -15.71 -54.57 33.84
N LYS A 126 -15.65 -54.32 35.16
CA LYS A 126 -15.56 -52.98 35.76
C LYS A 126 -14.53 -52.95 36.88
N GLY A 127 -13.60 -52.00 36.88
CA GLY A 127 -12.72 -51.71 38.02
C GLY A 127 -11.73 -52.80 38.44
N ALA A 128 -11.74 -53.99 37.84
CA ALA A 128 -10.81 -55.07 38.19
C ALA A 128 -9.39 -54.78 37.68
N ASN A 129 -8.69 -53.85 38.33
CA ASN A 129 -7.36 -53.37 37.94
C ASN A 129 -6.29 -54.48 37.92
N ASP A 130 -6.56 -55.61 38.59
CA ASP A 130 -5.68 -56.75 38.72
C ASP A 130 -6.03 -57.92 37.79
N ILE A 131 -7.10 -57.83 36.98
CA ILE A 131 -7.56 -58.93 36.11
C ILE A 131 -7.42 -58.57 34.64
N GLU A 132 -6.63 -59.36 33.90
CA GLU A 132 -6.56 -59.32 32.45
C GLU A 132 -7.75 -60.08 31.85
N VAL A 133 -8.41 -59.52 30.85
CA VAL A 133 -9.53 -60.18 30.18
C VAL A 133 -9.06 -60.67 28.81
N ILE A 134 -9.14 -61.97 28.59
CA ILE A 134 -8.85 -62.59 27.30
C ILE A 134 -10.17 -62.94 26.60
N VAL A 135 -10.38 -62.39 25.41
CA VAL A 135 -11.62 -62.58 24.65
C VAL A 135 -11.35 -63.31 23.33
N GLU A 136 -12.00 -64.45 23.13
CA GLU A 136 -12.00 -65.14 21.84
C GLU A 136 -12.97 -64.50 20.85
N SER A 137 -14.23 -64.28 21.22
CA SER A 137 -15.18 -63.52 20.39
C SER A 137 -16.41 -63.13 21.22
N GLY A 138 -17.06 -62.01 20.90
CA GLY A 138 -18.30 -61.62 21.57
C GLY A 138 -18.47 -60.12 21.75
N ILE A 139 -19.28 -59.75 22.75
CA ILE A 139 -19.52 -58.35 23.13
C ILE A 139 -18.80 -58.12 24.45
N PHE A 140 -17.87 -57.17 24.46
CA PHE A 140 -17.19 -56.72 25.67
C PHE A 140 -17.69 -55.32 26.03
N SER A 141 -18.33 -55.19 27.19
CA SER A 141 -18.83 -53.91 27.69
C SER A 141 -18.06 -53.51 28.94
N GLY A 142 -17.83 -52.21 29.06
CA GLY A 142 -17.34 -51.55 30.27
C GLY A 142 -18.12 -50.25 30.39
N SER A 143 -19.39 -50.35 30.77
CA SER A 143 -20.29 -49.19 30.70
C SER A 143 -20.04 -48.18 31.82
N MET A 144 -19.87 -46.89 31.51
CA MET A 144 -20.13 -45.84 32.51
C MET A 144 -21.62 -45.94 32.90
N GLN A 145 -21.93 -46.29 34.15
CA GLN A 145 -23.29 -46.07 34.65
C GLN A 145 -23.42 -44.58 34.94
N THR A 146 -24.17 -43.88 34.10
CA THR A 146 -24.69 -42.55 34.44
C THR A 146 -25.49 -42.68 35.75
N GLY A 147 -25.23 -41.76 36.67
CA GLY A 147 -25.57 -41.86 38.11
C GLY A 147 -27.05 -41.90 38.50
N ASP A 148 -27.97 -42.28 37.61
CA ASP A 148 -29.41 -42.22 37.87
C ASP A 148 -30.11 -43.57 38.06
N ALA A 149 -29.44 -44.72 37.83
CA ALA A 149 -30.07 -46.04 37.97
C ALA A 149 -29.94 -46.69 39.37
N TYR A 150 -29.19 -46.11 40.31
CA TYR A 150 -29.19 -46.53 41.71
C TYR A 150 -29.34 -45.34 42.65
N ARG A 151 -30.60 -45.07 43.06
CA ARG A 151 -30.86 -44.31 44.28
C ARG A 151 -30.43 -45.14 45.48
N SER A 152 -29.13 -45.15 45.79
CA SER A 152 -28.57 -45.32 47.14
C SER A 152 -27.04 -45.27 47.11
N VAL A 153 -26.52 -44.11 47.53
CA VAL A 153 -25.20 -43.93 48.19
C VAL A 153 -23.96 -43.86 47.27
N CYS A 154 -23.19 -42.80 47.53
CA CYS A 154 -22.13 -42.23 46.71
C CYS A 154 -20.72 -42.68 47.14
N VAL A 155 -19.76 -42.42 46.25
CA VAL A 155 -18.29 -42.29 46.40
C VAL A 155 -17.45 -43.52 46.07
N CYS A 156 -17.38 -43.83 44.77
CA CYS A 156 -16.15 -44.26 44.11
C CYS A 156 -15.91 -43.30 42.92
N ARG A 157 -14.92 -42.41 43.04
CA ARG A 157 -14.12 -42.01 41.86
C ARG A 157 -13.36 -43.31 41.50
N ASP A 158 -13.43 -43.95 40.35
CA ASP A 158 -13.64 -43.57 38.96
C ASP A 158 -14.44 -44.66 38.22
N PRO A 159 -15.18 -44.36 37.15
CA PRO A 159 -15.80 -45.36 36.28
C PRO A 159 -14.84 -45.92 35.21
N TYR A 160 -13.52 -45.75 35.35
CA TYR A 160 -12.55 -46.22 34.37
C TYR A 160 -12.44 -47.75 34.40
N ALA A 161 -12.60 -48.39 33.26
CA ALA A 161 -12.08 -49.73 33.10
C ALA A 161 -10.56 -49.61 32.99
N HIS A 162 -9.85 -49.84 34.10
CA HIS A 162 -8.43 -50.22 34.05
C HIS A 162 -8.32 -51.70 33.66
N VAL A 163 -9.10 -52.15 32.69
CA VAL A 163 -9.11 -53.55 32.28
C VAL A 163 -8.16 -53.67 31.11
N GLY A 164 -7.07 -54.41 31.29
CA GLY A 164 -6.28 -54.89 30.16
C GLY A 164 -7.14 -55.86 29.35
N LEU A 165 -7.44 -55.51 28.10
CA LEU A 165 -8.18 -56.36 27.18
C LEU A 165 -7.20 -56.94 26.17
N THR A 166 -7.15 -58.27 26.09
CA THR A 166 -6.33 -59.01 25.12
C THR A 166 -7.23 -59.89 24.27
N LEU A 167 -7.14 -59.77 22.96
CA LEU A 167 -7.81 -60.68 22.04
C LEU A 167 -7.03 -62.01 22.00
N SER A 168 -7.73 -63.13 21.89
CA SER A 168 -7.08 -64.45 21.96
C SER A 168 -6.21 -64.79 20.73
N GLY A 169 -6.46 -64.13 19.60
CA GLY A 169 -5.74 -64.34 18.35
C GLY A 169 -6.41 -63.71 17.13
N PRO A 170 -5.94 -64.02 15.90
CA PRO A 170 -6.40 -63.40 14.66
C PRO A 170 -7.87 -63.60 14.31
N GLU A 171 -8.45 -64.71 14.76
CA GLU A 171 -9.88 -65.02 14.54
C GLU A 171 -10.79 -64.28 15.52
N ALA A 172 -10.22 -63.59 16.52
CA ALA A 172 -11.00 -62.96 17.56
C ALA A 172 -11.74 -61.73 17.07
N GLN A 173 -13.02 -61.62 17.42
CA GLN A 173 -13.87 -60.48 17.05
C GLN A 173 -14.64 -59.97 18.25
N VAL A 174 -14.43 -58.70 18.59
CA VAL A 174 -15.03 -58.07 19.76
C VAL A 174 -15.82 -56.84 19.36
N MET A 175 -17.10 -56.80 19.73
CA MET A 175 -17.86 -55.55 19.79
C MET A 175 -17.51 -54.85 21.09
N LEU A 176 -16.80 -53.73 21.00
CA LEU A 176 -16.30 -52.98 22.13
C LEU A 176 -17.28 -51.89 22.53
N ASP A 177 -17.86 -52.06 23.69
CA ASP A 177 -18.83 -51.17 24.32
C ASP A 177 -18.21 -50.47 25.53
N LEU A 178 -17.07 -49.82 25.27
CA LEU A 178 -16.21 -49.15 26.25
C LEU A 178 -16.09 -47.66 25.92
N SER A 179 -16.33 -46.78 26.89
CA SER A 179 -16.25 -45.33 26.69
C SER A 179 -14.88 -44.75 27.04
N TYR A 180 -14.12 -45.44 27.87
CA TYR A 180 -12.81 -44.99 28.33
C TYR A 180 -11.92 -46.18 28.70
N SER A 181 -10.63 -46.11 28.36
CA SER A 181 -9.63 -47.10 28.79
C SER A 181 -8.35 -46.43 29.27
N ASP A 182 -7.94 -46.74 30.50
CA ASP A 182 -6.62 -46.38 31.05
C ASP A 182 -5.56 -47.46 30.81
N ASN A 183 -5.92 -48.52 30.07
CA ASN A 183 -4.98 -49.53 29.60
C ASN A 183 -5.02 -49.65 28.09
N SER A 184 -3.88 -50.06 27.54
CA SER A 184 -3.80 -50.44 26.13
C SER A 184 -4.64 -51.70 25.86
N ILE A 185 -5.17 -51.79 24.65
CA ILE A 185 -5.93 -52.95 24.19
C ILE A 185 -5.04 -53.76 23.25
N ASP A 186 -4.78 -55.02 23.59
CA ASP A 186 -3.99 -55.93 22.78
C ASP A 186 -4.88 -56.60 21.72
N LEU A 187 -4.62 -56.25 20.46
CA LEU A 187 -5.38 -56.77 19.33
C LEU A 187 -5.01 -58.20 18.98
N ASN A 188 -3.77 -58.64 19.24
CA ASN A 188 -3.27 -59.99 18.94
C ASN A 188 -3.73 -60.59 17.58
N GLY A 189 -3.74 -59.77 16.53
CA GLY A 189 -4.20 -60.08 15.18
C GLY A 189 -5.71 -59.97 14.93
N GLY A 190 -6.52 -59.90 15.98
CA GLY A 190 -7.98 -59.91 15.91
C GLY A 190 -8.60 -58.57 15.50
N SER A 191 -9.93 -58.47 15.68
CA SER A 191 -10.73 -57.33 15.25
C SER A 191 -11.59 -56.76 16.37
N VAL A 192 -11.53 -55.44 16.53
CA VAL A 192 -12.40 -54.65 17.41
C VAL A 192 -13.39 -53.86 16.57
N VAL A 193 -14.67 -53.84 16.97
CA VAL A 193 -15.72 -52.97 16.42
C VAL A 193 -16.23 -52.05 17.52
N LEU A 194 -16.06 -50.75 17.38
CA LEU A 194 -16.58 -49.80 18.36
C LEU A 194 -18.11 -49.72 18.27
N THR A 195 -18.76 -49.75 19.43
CA THR A 195 -20.22 -49.57 19.54
C THR A 195 -20.60 -48.24 20.18
N ARG A 196 -19.62 -47.55 20.79
CA ARG A 196 -19.68 -46.19 21.32
C ARG A 196 -18.33 -45.49 21.13
N ASP A 197 -18.28 -44.19 21.38
CA ASP A 197 -17.03 -43.44 21.35
C ASP A 197 -16.08 -43.94 22.44
N LEU A 198 -14.81 -44.12 22.10
CA LEU A 198 -13.76 -44.61 23.01
C LEU A 198 -12.71 -43.53 23.24
N LYS A 199 -12.41 -43.25 24.51
CA LYS A 199 -11.29 -42.40 24.90
C LYS A 199 -10.20 -43.22 25.61
N PHE A 200 -9.00 -43.17 25.09
CA PHE A 200 -7.80 -43.65 25.76
C PHE A 200 -7.27 -42.62 26.76
N GLY A 201 -6.75 -43.11 27.89
CA GLY A 201 -5.93 -42.35 28.82
C GLY A 201 -4.54 -42.05 28.26
N ASP A 202 -3.71 -41.39 29.07
CA ASP A 202 -2.34 -41.09 28.69
C ASP A 202 -1.50 -42.36 28.49
N ASP A 203 -0.60 -42.37 27.50
CA ASP A 203 0.27 -43.50 27.14
C ASP A 203 -0.45 -44.82 26.71
N THR A 204 -1.77 -44.78 26.53
CA THR A 204 -2.57 -45.95 26.15
C THR A 204 -2.92 -45.95 24.67
N ARG A 205 -2.94 -47.16 24.07
CA ARG A 205 -3.19 -47.37 22.64
C ARG A 205 -3.66 -48.77 22.33
N PHE A 206 -3.91 -49.05 21.04
CA PHE A 206 -3.95 -50.45 20.59
C PHE A 206 -2.53 -50.99 20.43
N VAL A 207 -2.26 -52.16 21.01
CA VAL A 207 -0.98 -52.87 20.91
C VAL A 207 -1.14 -54.16 20.12
N HIS A 208 -0.02 -54.63 19.57
CA HIS A 208 0.06 -55.67 18.53
C HIS A 208 -0.81 -55.37 17.30
N THR A 209 -0.66 -56.20 16.27
CA THR A 209 -1.35 -55.98 15.00
C THR A 209 -2.81 -56.37 15.08
N GLY A 210 -3.67 -55.77 14.26
CA GLY A 210 -5.07 -56.16 14.16
C GLY A 210 -5.93 -55.12 13.45
N THR A 211 -7.24 -55.29 13.55
CA THR A 211 -8.23 -54.44 12.90
C THR A 211 -9.04 -53.67 13.94
N VAL A 212 -9.25 -52.38 13.72
CA VAL A 212 -10.15 -51.54 14.51
C VAL A 212 -11.16 -50.89 13.57
N ASN A 213 -12.41 -51.30 13.68
CA ASN A 213 -13.54 -50.70 12.97
C ASN A 213 -14.22 -49.67 13.88
N LEU A 214 -14.15 -48.39 13.51
CA LEU A 214 -14.75 -47.32 14.32
C LEU A 214 -16.27 -47.29 14.19
N ASN A 215 -16.85 -47.83 13.11
CA ASN A 215 -18.29 -47.98 12.95
C ASN A 215 -19.08 -46.67 13.23
N GLY A 216 -18.56 -45.54 12.73
CA GLY A 216 -19.17 -44.22 12.93
C GLY A 216 -18.95 -43.60 14.32
N LYS A 217 -18.02 -44.14 15.12
CA LYS A 217 -17.67 -43.65 16.46
C LYS A 217 -16.36 -42.88 16.48
N THR A 218 -16.18 -42.08 17.52
CA THR A 218 -14.93 -41.36 17.77
C THR A 218 -13.96 -42.21 18.60
N LEU A 219 -12.69 -42.22 18.20
CA LEU A 219 -11.58 -42.73 18.98
C LEU A 219 -10.66 -41.57 19.37
N SER A 220 -10.56 -41.26 20.67
CA SER A 220 -9.73 -40.17 21.19
C SER A 220 -8.56 -40.72 22.00
N PHE A 221 -7.36 -40.19 21.80
CA PHE A 221 -6.16 -40.56 22.56
C PHE A 221 -5.88 -39.61 23.73
N GLY A 222 -4.97 -40.00 24.64
CA GLY A 222 -4.51 -39.18 25.76
C GLY A 222 -3.69 -37.95 25.34
N GLY A 223 -3.33 -37.12 26.31
CA GLY A 223 -2.60 -35.86 26.13
C GLY A 223 -1.07 -35.98 26.19
N LEU A 224 -0.52 -37.15 26.59
CA LEU A 224 0.92 -37.40 26.55
C LEU A 224 1.40 -37.92 25.19
N PRO A 225 2.64 -37.59 24.75
CA PRO A 225 3.18 -38.07 23.49
C PRO A 225 3.14 -39.59 23.36
N LEU A 226 2.75 -40.10 22.19
CA LEU A 226 2.63 -41.52 21.91
C LEU A 226 3.70 -41.97 20.92
N THR A 227 4.39 -43.07 21.22
CA THR A 227 5.18 -43.81 20.23
C THR A 227 4.37 -45.02 19.77
N TRP A 228 4.19 -45.15 18.47
CA TRP A 228 3.38 -46.17 17.84
C TRP A 228 4.22 -47.07 16.94
N ASP A 229 4.38 -48.31 17.38
CA ASP A 229 5.25 -49.33 16.80
C ASP A 229 4.48 -50.53 16.22
N THR A 230 3.16 -50.54 16.38
CA THR A 230 2.27 -51.63 15.97
C THR A 230 1.45 -51.29 14.72
N GLN A 231 1.41 -52.19 13.74
CA GLN A 231 0.57 -51.99 12.55
C GLN A 231 -0.90 -52.12 12.90
N VAL A 232 -1.75 -51.21 12.41
CA VAL A 232 -3.20 -51.27 12.65
C VAL A 232 -3.94 -51.05 11.34
N LEU A 233 -4.98 -51.85 11.11
CA LEU A 233 -5.95 -51.64 10.05
C LEU A 233 -7.16 -50.88 10.61
N TRP A 234 -7.25 -49.60 10.28
CA TRP A 234 -8.38 -48.75 10.60
C TRP A 234 -9.47 -48.92 9.56
N ARG A 235 -10.63 -49.43 9.97
CA ARG A 235 -11.82 -49.58 9.12
C ARG A 235 -12.87 -48.53 9.46
N HIS A 236 -13.42 -47.90 8.44
CA HIS A 236 -14.46 -46.87 8.58
C HIS A 236 -14.10 -45.87 9.69
N ALA A 237 -12.88 -45.35 9.61
CA ALA A 237 -12.21 -44.61 10.67
C ALA A 237 -12.78 -43.19 10.82
N SER A 238 -14.07 -43.10 11.11
CA SER A 238 -14.88 -41.88 10.95
C SER A 238 -14.39 -40.68 11.74
N ASP A 239 -13.69 -40.89 12.86
CA ASP A 239 -13.09 -39.83 13.66
C ASP A 239 -12.03 -40.38 14.62
N ILE A 240 -10.75 -40.18 14.28
CA ILE A 240 -9.60 -40.44 15.15
C ILE A 240 -9.05 -39.09 15.64
N GLN A 241 -8.96 -38.91 16.96
CA GLN A 241 -8.47 -37.68 17.59
C GLN A 241 -7.17 -37.91 18.34
N LEU A 242 -6.08 -37.35 17.82
CA LEU A 242 -4.76 -37.38 18.44
C LEU A 242 -4.56 -36.13 19.30
N ASN A 243 -4.63 -36.28 20.62
CA ASN A 243 -4.53 -35.14 21.55
C ASN A 243 -3.09 -34.81 21.96
N SER A 244 -2.11 -35.44 21.35
CA SER A 244 -0.68 -35.24 21.59
C SER A 244 0.16 -35.56 20.35
N ARG A 245 1.47 -35.32 20.44
CA ARG A 245 2.42 -35.77 19.41
C ARG A 245 2.41 -37.30 19.31
N THR A 246 2.25 -37.83 18.11
CA THR A 246 2.30 -39.27 17.82
C THR A 246 3.48 -39.59 16.91
N GLU A 247 4.47 -40.31 17.39
CA GLU A 247 5.59 -40.85 16.61
C GLU A 247 5.19 -42.19 16.00
N LEU A 248 5.05 -42.24 14.68
CA LEU A 248 4.64 -43.45 13.97
C LEU A 248 5.89 -44.12 13.39
N ASN A 249 6.21 -45.33 13.86
CA ASN A 249 7.38 -46.13 13.43
C ASN A 249 6.95 -47.39 12.68
N THR A 250 5.72 -47.39 12.15
CA THR A 250 5.06 -48.56 11.57
C THR A 250 4.04 -48.12 10.53
N THR A 251 3.24 -49.06 10.00
CA THR A 251 2.21 -48.78 9.00
C THR A 251 0.82 -48.72 9.62
N TRP A 252 0.12 -47.62 9.40
CA TRP A 252 -1.33 -47.55 9.59
C TRP A 252 -2.02 -47.72 8.23
N TYR A 253 -2.96 -48.66 8.15
CA TYR A 253 -3.77 -48.90 6.96
C TYR A 253 -5.15 -48.30 7.17
N PHE A 254 -5.64 -47.56 6.19
CA PHE A 254 -6.99 -46.99 6.18
C PHE A 254 -7.84 -47.68 5.11
N ASP A 255 -8.91 -48.35 5.53
CA ASP A 255 -9.83 -49.14 4.69
C ASP A 255 -11.26 -48.61 4.84
N GLY A 256 -11.73 -47.94 3.79
CA GLY A 256 -12.93 -47.11 3.84
C GLY A 256 -12.65 -45.74 4.45
N ASP A 257 -13.55 -44.80 4.19
CA ASP A 257 -13.41 -43.39 4.56
C ASP A 257 -12.96 -43.18 6.02
N GLY A 258 -11.94 -42.34 6.19
CA GLY A 258 -11.29 -42.11 7.47
C GLY A 258 -10.99 -40.64 7.74
N HIS A 259 -11.22 -40.17 8.95
CA HIS A 259 -10.93 -38.80 9.37
C HIS A 259 -10.01 -38.83 10.59
N VAL A 260 -8.87 -38.15 10.49
CA VAL A 260 -7.90 -38.01 11.56
C VAL A 260 -7.69 -36.52 11.84
N SER A 261 -7.94 -36.12 13.09
CA SER A 261 -7.61 -34.79 13.60
C SER A 261 -6.52 -34.90 14.65
N ALA A 262 -5.55 -33.99 14.65
CA ALA A 262 -4.56 -33.93 15.73
C ALA A 262 -4.66 -32.67 16.60
N ASN A 263 -5.71 -31.86 16.48
CA ASN A 263 -5.89 -30.67 17.32
C ASN A 263 -4.67 -29.73 17.40
N GLY A 264 -3.91 -29.62 16.30
CA GLY A 264 -2.68 -28.85 16.15
C GLY A 264 -1.38 -29.62 16.47
N ASN A 265 -1.49 -30.88 16.90
CA ASN A 265 -0.35 -31.74 17.23
C ASN A 265 0.34 -32.33 16.00
N ILE A 266 1.44 -33.06 16.25
CA ILE A 266 2.32 -33.62 15.24
C ILE A 266 2.08 -35.13 15.11
N ILE A 267 1.86 -35.62 13.90
CA ILE A 267 2.20 -36.99 13.51
C ILE A 267 3.62 -36.97 12.95
N ASP A 268 4.53 -37.69 13.60
CA ASP A 268 5.93 -37.75 13.23
C ASP A 268 6.25 -39.07 12.54
N LEU A 269 6.58 -39.00 11.26
CA LEU A 269 6.92 -40.13 10.39
C LEU A 269 8.44 -40.32 10.26
N THR A 270 9.27 -39.53 10.96
CA THR A 270 10.73 -39.56 10.81
C THR A 270 11.36 -40.93 11.11
N GLY A 271 10.71 -41.77 11.92
CA GLY A 271 11.13 -43.15 12.20
C GLY A 271 10.76 -44.17 11.12
N GLY A 272 10.35 -43.73 9.93
CA GLY A 272 9.93 -44.60 8.81
C GLY A 272 8.44 -44.95 8.83
N GLY A 273 7.64 -44.18 9.56
CA GLY A 273 6.19 -44.35 9.64
C GLY A 273 5.50 -44.25 8.29
N THR A 274 4.44 -45.04 8.10
CA THR A 274 3.68 -45.06 6.85
C THR A 274 2.18 -44.90 7.11
N LEU A 275 1.57 -43.93 6.43
CA LEU A 275 0.11 -43.86 6.27
C LEU A 275 -0.26 -44.50 4.94
N TRP A 276 -0.98 -45.63 4.97
CA TRP A 276 -1.37 -46.37 3.77
C TRP A 276 -2.87 -46.22 3.52
N VAL A 277 -3.23 -45.50 2.46
CA VAL A 277 -4.61 -45.26 2.03
C VAL A 277 -5.00 -46.32 1.00
N ARG A 278 -6.00 -47.16 1.33
CA ARG A 278 -6.43 -48.25 0.46
C ARG A 278 -7.29 -47.76 -0.71
N GLN A 279 -7.51 -48.65 -1.67
CA GLN A 279 -8.41 -48.39 -2.79
C GLN A 279 -9.81 -47.95 -2.30
N ASN A 280 -10.45 -47.05 -3.04
CA ASN A 280 -11.76 -46.46 -2.75
C ASN A 280 -11.87 -45.88 -1.34
N THR A 281 -10.77 -45.32 -0.81
CA THR A 281 -10.73 -44.70 0.51
C THR A 281 -10.34 -43.23 0.38
N ALA A 282 -11.13 -42.36 1.00
CA ALA A 282 -10.76 -40.99 1.27
C ALA A 282 -10.27 -40.84 2.72
N LEU A 283 -9.07 -40.32 2.90
CA LEU A 283 -8.48 -40.02 4.21
C LEU A 283 -8.42 -38.50 4.42
N TRP A 284 -9.24 -37.98 5.33
CA TRP A 284 -9.19 -36.60 5.75
C TRP A 284 -8.19 -36.43 6.89
N LEU A 285 -7.23 -35.55 6.70
CA LEU A 285 -6.27 -35.12 7.70
C LEU A 285 -6.55 -33.65 8.04
N THR A 286 -6.87 -33.39 9.30
CA THR A 286 -7.30 -32.05 9.74
C THR A 286 -6.55 -31.54 10.96
N ASN A 287 -6.27 -30.24 10.96
CA ASN A 287 -5.69 -29.52 12.10
C ASN A 287 -4.46 -30.25 12.68
N MET A 288 -3.42 -30.45 11.87
CA MET A 288 -2.26 -31.25 12.27
C MET A 288 -0.98 -30.85 11.56
N LYS A 289 0.13 -31.29 12.12
CA LYS A 289 1.44 -31.25 11.48
C LYS A 289 1.89 -32.67 11.15
N ILE A 290 2.36 -32.90 9.94
CA ILE A 290 2.99 -34.14 9.51
C ILE A 290 4.46 -33.84 9.37
N LYS A 291 5.31 -34.52 10.14
CA LYS A 291 6.76 -34.35 10.07
C LYS A 291 7.40 -35.60 9.48
N GLY A 292 8.48 -35.44 8.71
CA GLY A 292 9.32 -36.56 8.30
C GLY A 292 8.93 -37.19 6.98
N LEU A 293 8.10 -36.55 6.15
CA LEU A 293 7.73 -37.09 4.84
C LEU A 293 8.97 -37.13 3.93
N GLY A 294 9.25 -38.29 3.33
CA GLY A 294 10.53 -38.56 2.66
C GLY A 294 11.30 -39.68 3.34
N SER A 295 11.44 -39.60 4.68
CA SER A 295 11.94 -40.72 5.50
C SER A 295 10.80 -41.69 5.86
N GLY A 296 9.64 -41.12 6.21
CA GLY A 296 8.37 -41.84 6.22
C GLY A 296 7.55 -41.60 4.95
N HIS A 297 6.37 -42.22 4.88
CA HIS A 297 5.62 -42.34 3.63
C HIS A 297 4.11 -42.10 3.80
N ILE A 298 3.49 -41.53 2.76
CA ILE A 298 2.04 -41.58 2.54
C ILE A 298 1.82 -42.35 1.25
N VAL A 299 1.31 -43.57 1.37
CA VAL A 299 1.17 -44.51 0.26
C VAL A 299 -0.29 -44.63 -0.14
N PHE A 300 -0.56 -44.49 -1.44
CA PHE A 300 -1.86 -44.75 -2.05
C PHE A 300 -1.84 -46.12 -2.71
N GLU A 301 -2.84 -46.96 -2.45
CA GLU A 301 -2.93 -48.30 -3.05
C GLU A 301 -3.21 -48.22 -4.55
N ASP A 302 -4.03 -47.25 -4.98
CA ASP A 302 -4.38 -47.04 -6.39
C ASP A 302 -4.82 -45.59 -6.71
N GLN A 303 -5.47 -45.37 -7.86
CA GLN A 303 -5.96 -44.05 -8.29
C GLN A 303 -7.24 -43.58 -7.60
N THR A 304 -7.96 -44.49 -6.96
CA THR A 304 -9.22 -44.20 -6.27
C THR A 304 -8.97 -43.78 -4.82
N SER A 305 -7.74 -43.97 -4.35
CA SER A 305 -7.27 -43.55 -3.03
C SER A 305 -7.08 -42.03 -2.98
N GLN A 306 -7.62 -41.36 -1.96
CA GLN A 306 -7.57 -39.91 -1.80
C GLN A 306 -7.09 -39.48 -0.42
N LEU A 307 -6.31 -38.40 -0.37
CA LEU A 307 -5.89 -37.69 0.83
C LEU A 307 -6.46 -36.28 0.78
N LEU A 308 -7.28 -35.91 1.76
CA LEU A 308 -7.89 -34.58 1.86
C LEU A 308 -7.25 -33.82 3.02
N LEU A 309 -6.79 -32.60 2.75
CA LEU A 309 -6.00 -31.79 3.67
C LEU A 309 -6.75 -30.50 4.01
N SER A 310 -6.92 -30.25 5.32
CA SER A 310 -7.50 -29.01 5.83
C SER A 310 -6.83 -28.55 7.13
N ASN A 311 -6.22 -27.37 7.13
CA ASN A 311 -5.42 -26.87 8.25
C ASN A 311 -4.24 -27.80 8.58
N VAL A 312 -3.45 -28.16 7.56
CA VAL A 312 -2.33 -29.11 7.67
C VAL A 312 -1.00 -28.46 7.32
N GLU A 313 0.04 -28.77 8.09
CA GLU A 313 1.43 -28.45 7.77
C GLU A 313 2.21 -29.75 7.53
N ILE A 314 2.86 -29.90 6.36
CA ILE A 314 3.66 -31.08 6.02
C ILE A 314 5.12 -30.67 5.93
N GLU A 315 5.99 -31.23 6.76
CA GLU A 315 7.44 -31.00 6.72
C GLU A 315 8.16 -32.15 6.02
N LEU A 316 8.88 -31.82 4.94
CA LEU A 316 9.72 -32.77 4.23
C LEU A 316 11.04 -33.03 4.95
N ASP A 317 11.48 -34.27 4.84
CA ASP A 317 12.79 -34.75 5.25
C ASP A 317 13.66 -35.11 4.04
N ASN A 318 13.05 -35.62 2.97
CA ASN A 318 13.68 -35.91 1.68
C ASN A 318 12.76 -35.51 0.52
N ASP A 319 13.30 -35.55 -0.71
CA ASP A 319 12.47 -35.48 -1.91
C ASP A 319 11.41 -36.58 -1.87
N TYR A 320 10.20 -36.27 -2.34
CA TYR A 320 9.07 -37.19 -2.29
C TYR A 320 8.31 -37.22 -3.60
N THR A 321 8.08 -38.42 -4.12
CA THR A 321 7.33 -38.63 -5.36
C THR A 321 6.03 -39.36 -5.06
N PHE A 322 4.90 -38.72 -5.33
CA PHE A 322 3.60 -39.38 -5.39
C PHE A 322 3.44 -40.05 -6.75
N THR A 323 3.18 -41.35 -6.77
CA THR A 323 3.10 -42.15 -8.01
C THR A 323 1.66 -42.52 -8.41
N THR A 324 0.75 -42.60 -7.44
CA THR A 324 -0.69 -42.83 -7.65
C THR A 324 -1.52 -42.07 -6.62
N GLY A 325 -2.84 -42.08 -6.76
CA GLY A 325 -3.79 -41.46 -5.84
C GLY A 325 -4.00 -39.97 -6.07
N GLY A 326 -4.85 -39.36 -5.25
CA GLY A 326 -5.15 -37.94 -5.31
C GLY A 326 -4.93 -37.24 -3.98
N ILE A 327 -4.27 -36.09 -4.00
CA ILE A 327 -4.23 -35.16 -2.87
C ILE A 327 -5.20 -34.02 -3.18
N TYR A 328 -6.10 -33.73 -2.25
CA TYR A 328 -7.07 -32.65 -2.34
C TYR A 328 -6.87 -31.67 -1.20
N VAL A 329 -6.59 -30.40 -1.52
CA VAL A 329 -6.39 -29.32 -0.55
C VAL A 329 -7.65 -28.49 -0.51
N GLU A 330 -8.45 -28.69 0.55
CA GLU A 330 -9.74 -28.03 0.78
C GLU A 330 -9.73 -27.06 1.97
N GLY A 331 -8.61 -26.99 2.69
CA GLY A 331 -8.38 -26.00 3.75
C GLY A 331 -6.94 -25.47 3.74
N PRO A 332 -6.64 -24.44 4.55
CA PRO A 332 -5.31 -23.84 4.61
C PRO A 332 -4.23 -24.91 4.81
N THR A 333 -3.29 -25.03 3.88
CA THR A 333 -2.27 -26.08 3.94
C THR A 333 -0.92 -25.49 3.56
N THR A 334 0.13 -25.90 4.26
CA THR A 334 1.52 -25.53 3.96
C THR A 334 2.39 -26.77 3.84
N ILE A 335 3.20 -26.87 2.79
CA ILE A 335 4.26 -27.88 2.68
C ILE A 335 5.61 -27.20 2.92
N ILE A 336 6.26 -27.49 4.03
CA ILE A 336 7.62 -27.03 4.32
C ILE A 336 8.60 -27.90 3.52
N THR A 337 9.00 -27.41 2.36
CA THR A 337 9.83 -28.14 1.40
C THR A 337 11.32 -28.03 1.67
N LYS A 338 11.80 -26.96 2.34
CA LYS A 338 13.24 -26.69 2.50
C LYS A 338 13.93 -26.65 1.12
N ASP A 339 14.98 -27.44 0.93
CA ASP A 339 15.68 -27.69 -0.33
C ASP A 339 15.13 -28.89 -1.13
N LYS A 340 14.02 -29.51 -0.68
CA LYS A 340 13.47 -30.76 -1.23
C LYS A 340 12.34 -30.54 -2.23
N ILE A 341 12.10 -31.53 -3.08
CA ILE A 341 11.08 -31.50 -4.13
C ILE A 341 9.96 -32.49 -3.82
N VAL A 342 8.72 -32.04 -3.96
CA VAL A 342 7.53 -32.89 -4.13
C VAL A 342 7.25 -33.03 -5.61
N SER A 343 7.20 -34.26 -6.11
CA SER A 343 6.88 -34.54 -7.50
C SER A 343 5.66 -35.45 -7.63
N PHE A 344 4.93 -35.30 -8.74
CA PHE A 344 3.75 -36.10 -9.08
C PHE A 344 3.97 -36.84 -10.40
N GLU A 345 3.90 -38.17 -10.36
CA GLU A 345 4.15 -39.05 -11.50
C GLU A 345 2.96 -39.93 -11.85
N GLN A 346 3.05 -40.57 -13.03
CA GLN A 346 2.13 -41.61 -13.55
C GLN A 346 0.65 -41.21 -13.50
N LYS A 347 0.05 -41.44 -12.34
CA LYS A 347 -1.36 -41.50 -12.01
C LYS A 347 -1.69 -40.75 -10.72
N ALA A 348 -0.71 -40.07 -10.12
CA ALA A 348 -0.89 -39.18 -8.98
C ALA A 348 -1.42 -37.81 -9.41
N SER A 349 -2.14 -37.15 -8.51
CA SER A 349 -2.61 -35.78 -8.71
C SER A 349 -2.62 -34.98 -7.41
N LEU A 350 -2.48 -33.66 -7.55
CA LEU A 350 -2.69 -32.64 -6.54
C LEU A 350 -3.76 -31.68 -7.05
N THR A 351 -4.82 -31.51 -6.27
CA THR A 351 -5.88 -30.54 -6.55
C THR A 351 -5.95 -29.53 -5.41
N VAL A 352 -5.91 -28.25 -5.73
CA VAL A 352 -6.09 -27.15 -4.77
C VAL A 352 -7.43 -26.48 -5.07
N ASP A 353 -8.33 -26.43 -4.08
CA ASP A 353 -9.70 -25.96 -4.28
C ASP A 353 -9.98 -24.66 -3.51
N GLY A 354 -10.21 -23.56 -4.24
CA GLY A 354 -10.67 -22.29 -3.67
C GLY A 354 -9.68 -21.54 -2.76
N LEU A 355 -8.45 -22.05 -2.62
CA LEU A 355 -7.48 -21.62 -1.61
C LEU A 355 -6.04 -21.54 -2.14
N THR A 356 -5.13 -21.06 -1.31
CA THR A 356 -3.69 -21.12 -1.60
C THR A 356 -3.07 -22.29 -0.83
N LEU A 357 -2.50 -23.25 -1.57
CA LEU A 357 -1.52 -24.17 -1.03
C LEU A 357 -0.17 -23.44 -0.97
N TRP A 358 0.35 -23.26 0.24
CA TRP A 358 1.67 -22.68 0.42
C TRP A 358 2.75 -23.76 0.40
N TYR A 359 3.91 -23.47 -0.19
CA TYR A 359 5.13 -24.21 0.11
C TYR A 359 6.20 -23.30 0.68
N ASP A 360 6.91 -23.75 1.72
CA ASP A 360 7.89 -22.95 2.45
C ASP A 360 9.28 -23.56 2.31
N THR A 361 10.19 -22.81 1.71
CA THR A 361 11.58 -23.24 1.53
C THR A 361 12.46 -22.98 2.74
N LEU A 362 11.97 -22.49 3.90
CA LEU A 362 12.77 -22.19 5.11
C LEU A 362 14.09 -21.42 4.87
N SER A 363 14.13 -20.53 3.89
CA SER A 363 15.32 -19.77 3.40
C SER A 363 16.22 -20.48 2.38
N TYR A 364 15.93 -21.73 2.00
CA TYR A 364 16.54 -22.37 0.84
C TYR A 364 16.02 -21.73 -0.47
N GLY A 365 16.81 -21.85 -1.53
CA GLY A 365 16.44 -21.37 -2.86
C GLY A 365 15.19 -22.09 -3.38
N ASP A 366 14.32 -21.34 -4.08
CA ASP A 366 13.15 -21.93 -4.71
C ASP A 366 13.54 -22.64 -6.01
N ASN A 367 13.35 -23.95 -6.05
CA ASN A 367 13.56 -24.79 -7.23
C ASN A 367 12.22 -25.20 -7.86
N ASN A 368 11.16 -24.41 -7.63
CA ASN A 368 9.78 -24.80 -7.89
C ASN A 368 9.48 -26.12 -7.20
N ASN A 369 9.57 -26.13 -5.87
CA ASN A 369 9.64 -27.36 -5.07
C ASN A 369 8.38 -28.25 -5.15
N ILE A 370 7.29 -27.80 -5.79
CA ILE A 370 6.15 -28.64 -6.16
C ILE A 370 6.15 -28.80 -7.68
N GLN A 371 6.35 -30.03 -8.17
CA GLN A 371 6.57 -30.35 -9.58
C GLN A 371 5.59 -31.39 -10.13
N PRO A 372 5.10 -31.24 -11.36
CA PRO A 372 5.32 -30.09 -12.24
C PRO A 372 4.63 -28.82 -11.72
N LEU A 373 5.08 -27.65 -12.19
CA LEU A 373 4.41 -26.40 -11.87
C LEU A 373 2.98 -26.42 -12.38
N MET A 374 2.06 -25.86 -11.59
CA MET A 374 0.63 -25.83 -11.93
C MET A 374 0.35 -25.23 -13.32
N HIS A 375 1.13 -24.21 -13.72
CA HIS A 375 0.97 -23.50 -15.00
C HIS A 375 1.92 -23.99 -16.12
N ASP A 376 2.73 -25.03 -15.88
CA ASP A 376 3.61 -25.58 -16.91
C ASP A 376 2.79 -26.38 -17.92
N THR A 377 2.49 -25.79 -19.08
CA THR A 377 1.67 -26.43 -20.11
C THR A 377 2.33 -27.65 -20.76
N PHE A 378 3.65 -27.82 -20.63
CA PHE A 378 4.39 -28.94 -21.21
C PHE A 378 4.49 -30.11 -20.23
N ALA A 379 4.94 -29.86 -18.99
CA ALA A 379 5.08 -30.88 -17.96
C ALA A 379 3.76 -31.21 -17.25
N ASN A 380 2.81 -30.26 -17.20
CA ASN A 380 1.48 -30.40 -16.60
C ASN A 380 0.35 -30.13 -17.62
N PRO A 381 0.29 -30.89 -18.73
CA PRO A 381 -0.66 -30.62 -19.80
C PRO A 381 -2.09 -30.72 -19.28
N SER A 382 -2.87 -29.63 -19.47
CA SER A 382 -4.26 -29.51 -19.01
C SER A 382 -4.45 -29.75 -17.49
N GLY A 383 -3.44 -29.45 -16.66
CA GLY A 383 -3.54 -29.61 -15.20
C GLY A 383 -3.46 -31.06 -14.71
N LYS A 384 -3.07 -32.02 -15.56
CA LYS A 384 -3.11 -33.46 -15.26
C LYS A 384 -2.57 -33.86 -13.87
N TYR A 385 -1.47 -33.26 -13.44
CA TYR A 385 -0.78 -33.61 -12.19
C TYR A 385 -1.05 -32.61 -11.08
N VAL A 386 -1.07 -31.31 -11.39
CA VAL A 386 -1.35 -30.24 -10.42
C VAL A 386 -2.45 -29.35 -10.98
N THR A 387 -3.64 -29.40 -10.36
CA THR A 387 -4.81 -28.64 -10.78
C THR A 387 -5.23 -27.64 -9.70
N GLY A 388 -5.65 -26.45 -10.12
CA GLY A 388 -6.41 -25.53 -9.28
C GLY A 388 -7.88 -25.52 -9.68
N LEU A 389 -8.77 -25.75 -8.73
CA LEU A 389 -10.21 -25.62 -8.86
C LEU A 389 -10.69 -24.39 -8.09
N ASN A 390 -11.78 -23.76 -8.55
CA ASN A 390 -12.39 -22.58 -7.90
C ASN A 390 -11.39 -21.45 -7.55
N HIS A 391 -10.38 -21.22 -8.40
CA HIS A 391 -9.26 -20.29 -8.17
C HIS A 391 -8.20 -20.75 -7.16
N GLY A 392 -8.12 -22.05 -6.89
CA GLY A 392 -7.03 -22.62 -6.11
C GLY A 392 -5.67 -22.39 -6.77
N VAL A 393 -4.66 -22.08 -5.97
CA VAL A 393 -3.31 -21.77 -6.46
C VAL A 393 -2.24 -22.40 -5.56
N VAL A 394 -1.08 -22.69 -6.15
CA VAL A 394 0.13 -23.12 -5.42
C VAL A 394 1.10 -21.94 -5.38
N CYS A 395 1.58 -21.55 -4.19
CA CYS A 395 2.45 -20.38 -4.03
C CYS A 395 3.59 -20.65 -3.01
N GLN A 396 4.76 -20.08 -3.26
CA GLN A 396 5.84 -20.05 -2.29
C GLN A 396 5.50 -19.08 -1.14
N LYS A 397 5.69 -19.47 0.13
CA LYS A 397 5.39 -18.64 1.31
C LYS A 397 6.32 -17.44 1.46
N ASN A 398 7.57 -17.56 1.00
CA ASN A 398 8.61 -16.53 1.17
C ASN A 398 8.75 -15.60 -0.04
N TRP A 399 7.64 -15.02 -0.52
CA TRP A 399 7.65 -14.02 -1.60
C TRP A 399 8.37 -12.71 -1.26
N ALA A 400 8.86 -12.53 -0.03
CA ALA A 400 9.54 -11.30 0.40
C ALA A 400 10.72 -10.93 -0.52
N GLU A 401 11.51 -11.90 -0.97
CA GLU A 401 12.66 -11.65 -1.87
C GLU A 401 12.19 -11.17 -3.26
N MET A 402 11.20 -11.84 -3.84
CA MET A 402 10.64 -11.48 -5.15
C MET A 402 9.89 -10.14 -5.09
N VAL A 403 9.06 -9.92 -4.07
CA VAL A 403 8.36 -8.64 -3.87
C VAL A 403 9.36 -7.52 -3.66
N ARG A 404 10.45 -7.75 -2.91
CA ARG A 404 11.54 -6.78 -2.75
C ARG A 404 12.25 -6.51 -4.08
N THR A 405 12.52 -7.53 -4.88
CA THR A 405 13.16 -7.40 -6.19
C THR A 405 12.29 -6.63 -7.17
N HIS A 406 11.00 -6.96 -7.28
CA HIS A 406 10.05 -6.23 -8.12
C HIS A 406 9.83 -4.80 -7.61
N SER A 407 9.76 -4.59 -6.30
CA SER A 407 9.66 -3.24 -5.71
C SER A 407 10.89 -2.41 -6.02
N ASN A 408 12.09 -3.00 -5.96
CA ASN A 408 13.33 -2.34 -6.36
C ASN A 408 13.36 -2.03 -7.86
N ALA A 409 12.87 -2.93 -8.70
CA ALA A 409 12.74 -2.70 -10.15
C ALA A 409 11.75 -1.55 -10.44
N LEU A 410 10.58 -1.54 -9.79
CA LEU A 410 9.63 -0.43 -9.88
C LEU A 410 10.25 0.89 -9.41
N HIS A 411 11.00 0.86 -8.30
CA HIS A 411 11.72 2.03 -7.80
C HIS A 411 12.80 2.51 -8.78
N TYR A 412 13.49 1.59 -9.45
CA TYR A 412 14.49 1.91 -10.48
C TYR A 412 13.86 2.51 -11.75
N TYR A 413 12.71 2.01 -12.20
CA TYR A 413 12.06 2.50 -13.41
C TYR A 413 11.23 3.78 -13.20
N ALA A 414 10.80 4.08 -11.97
CA ALA A 414 10.01 5.28 -11.69
C ALA A 414 10.71 6.60 -12.09
N PRO A 415 12.02 6.82 -11.82
CA PRO A 415 12.75 7.97 -12.34
C PRO A 415 12.80 8.03 -13.87
N VAL A 416 12.95 6.88 -14.55
CA VAL A 416 12.99 6.81 -16.03
C VAL A 416 11.65 7.27 -16.62
N ILE A 417 10.54 6.77 -16.08
CA ILE A 417 9.19 7.17 -16.51
C ILE A 417 8.94 8.65 -16.24
N ARG A 418 9.38 9.16 -15.08
CA ARG A 418 9.26 10.59 -14.73
C ARG A 418 10.05 11.46 -15.71
N ASN A 419 11.28 11.09 -16.07
CA ASN A 419 12.09 11.81 -17.05
C ASN A 419 11.48 11.77 -18.45
N ASN A 420 10.99 10.62 -18.90
CA ASN A 420 10.29 10.52 -20.19
C ASN A 420 9.02 11.38 -20.21
N SER A 421 8.27 11.44 -19.11
CA SER A 421 7.10 12.30 -18.99
C SER A 421 7.47 13.79 -19.05
N TYR A 422 8.60 14.18 -18.46
CA TYR A 422 9.12 15.54 -18.55
C TYR A 422 9.52 15.91 -19.99
N LEU A 423 10.25 15.02 -20.69
CA LEU A 423 10.62 15.22 -22.09
C LEU A 423 9.41 15.30 -23.00
N LEU A 424 8.39 14.46 -22.79
CA LEU A 424 7.12 14.53 -23.53
C LEU A 424 6.44 15.89 -23.32
N ARG A 425 6.42 16.42 -22.10
CA ARG A 425 5.88 17.75 -21.81
C ARG A 425 6.66 18.85 -22.50
N GLN A 426 8.00 18.80 -22.50
CA GLN A 426 8.83 19.77 -23.21
C GLN A 426 8.58 19.74 -24.72
N THR A 427 8.55 18.56 -25.33
CA THR A 427 8.25 18.40 -26.76
C THR A 427 6.84 18.88 -27.10
N SER A 428 5.86 18.59 -26.24
CA SER A 428 4.48 19.07 -26.40
C SER A 428 4.43 20.59 -26.36
N ASN A 429 5.10 21.23 -25.39
CA ASN A 429 5.15 22.69 -25.30
C ASN A 429 5.82 23.30 -26.54
N ALA A 430 6.96 22.75 -26.98
CA ALA A 430 7.62 23.21 -28.20
C ALA A 430 6.74 23.07 -29.45
N THR A 431 5.90 22.04 -29.51
CA THR A 431 4.94 21.84 -30.60
C THR A 431 3.82 22.90 -30.57
N VAL A 432 3.34 23.27 -29.38
CA VAL A 432 2.35 24.35 -29.20
C VAL A 432 2.94 25.69 -29.64
N THR A 433 4.15 26.04 -29.20
CA THR A 433 4.84 27.27 -29.61
C THR A 433 5.06 27.31 -31.13
N CYS A 434 5.45 26.19 -31.74
CA CYS A 434 5.58 26.10 -33.20
C CYS A 434 4.23 26.34 -33.91
N ALA A 435 3.13 25.80 -33.37
CA ALA A 435 1.80 26.04 -33.93
C ALA A 435 1.39 27.52 -33.82
N GLU A 436 1.71 28.19 -32.72
CA GLU A 436 1.48 29.63 -32.53
C GLU A 436 2.28 30.47 -33.54
N GLN A 437 3.55 30.12 -33.77
CA GLN A 437 4.37 30.77 -34.81
C GLN A 437 3.78 30.60 -36.20
N VAL A 438 3.28 29.41 -36.56
CA VAL A 438 2.62 29.17 -37.85
C VAL A 438 1.35 30.03 -38.00
N VAL A 439 0.59 30.22 -36.92
CA VAL A 439 -0.58 31.12 -36.93
C VAL A 439 -0.16 32.57 -37.11
N ALA A 440 0.89 33.02 -36.42
CA ALA A 440 1.44 34.37 -36.58
C ALA A 440 1.93 34.63 -38.02
N ASP A 441 2.62 33.66 -38.62
CA ASP A 441 3.07 33.72 -40.00
C ASP A 441 1.90 33.76 -41.00
N ASP A 442 0.80 33.02 -40.75
CA ASP A 442 -0.43 33.13 -41.56
C ASP A 442 -1.02 34.53 -41.49
N VAL A 443 -1.09 35.14 -40.31
CA VAL A 443 -1.58 36.52 -40.13
C VAL A 443 -0.69 37.52 -40.87
N LEU A 444 0.64 37.36 -40.79
CA LEU A 444 1.59 38.19 -41.52
C LEU A 444 1.45 38.04 -43.04
N MET A 445 1.30 36.80 -43.53
CA MET A 445 1.04 36.52 -44.95
C MET A 445 -0.27 37.15 -45.44
N ARG A 446 -1.35 37.09 -44.64
CA ARG A 446 -2.61 37.78 -44.99
C ARG A 446 -2.45 39.29 -45.02
N THR A 447 -1.72 39.86 -44.06
CA THR A 447 -1.48 41.30 -43.97
C THR A 447 -0.65 41.80 -45.16
N THR A 448 0.44 41.10 -45.49
CA THR A 448 1.27 41.40 -46.65
C THR A 448 0.53 41.23 -47.98
N SER A 449 -0.33 40.21 -48.09
CA SER A 449 -1.22 40.02 -49.24
C SER A 449 -2.21 41.19 -49.41
N ASN A 450 -2.84 41.63 -48.32
CA ASN A 450 -3.74 42.78 -48.32
C ASN A 450 -3.02 44.09 -48.70
N ALA A 451 -1.82 44.31 -48.16
CA ALA A 451 -0.99 45.46 -48.52
C ALA A 451 -0.63 45.44 -50.01
N THR A 452 -0.24 44.28 -50.55
CA THR A 452 0.05 44.10 -51.97
C THR A 452 -1.17 44.42 -52.84
N HIS A 453 -2.37 43.99 -52.41
CA HIS A 453 -3.61 44.31 -53.10
C HIS A 453 -3.90 45.83 -53.10
N ALA A 454 -3.69 46.50 -51.96
CA ALA A 454 -3.84 47.96 -51.85
C ALA A 454 -2.84 48.71 -52.75
N TYR A 455 -1.57 48.29 -52.79
CA TYR A 455 -0.57 48.87 -53.70
C TYR A 455 -0.90 48.63 -55.18
N ALA A 456 -1.48 47.47 -55.52
CA ALA A 456 -1.95 47.22 -56.88
C ALA A 456 -3.09 48.18 -57.27
N PHE A 457 -4.01 48.48 -56.35
CA PHE A 457 -5.07 49.48 -56.56
C PHE A 457 -4.49 50.89 -56.73
N LEU A 458 -3.52 51.28 -55.89
CA LEU A 458 -2.85 52.58 -55.99
C LEU A 458 -2.11 52.71 -57.33
N THR A 459 -1.36 51.70 -57.73
CA THR A 459 -0.64 51.64 -59.02
C THR A 459 -1.61 51.80 -60.21
N ARG A 460 -2.79 51.18 -60.16
CA ARG A 460 -3.82 51.37 -61.22
C ARG A 460 -4.33 52.81 -61.25
N THR A 461 -4.53 53.42 -60.08
CA THR A 461 -5.03 54.78 -59.96
C THR A 461 -4.01 55.80 -60.45
N THR A 462 -2.75 55.67 -60.03
CA THR A 462 -1.64 56.50 -60.52
C THR A 462 -1.43 56.33 -62.02
N SER A 463 -1.50 55.10 -62.55
CA SER A 463 -1.42 54.86 -63.99
C SER A 463 -2.52 55.59 -64.78
N ARG A 464 -3.75 55.63 -64.23
CA ARG A 464 -4.85 56.40 -64.84
C ARG A 464 -4.58 57.91 -64.78
N LEU A 465 -4.07 58.41 -63.65
CA LEU A 465 -3.72 59.81 -63.50
C LEU A 465 -2.61 60.23 -64.47
N VAL A 466 -1.58 59.38 -64.62
CA VAL A 466 -0.51 59.57 -65.62
C VAL A 466 -1.08 59.65 -67.02
N ALA A 467 -2.01 58.76 -67.39
CA ALA A 467 -2.69 58.82 -68.68
C ALA A 467 -3.48 60.13 -68.86
N GLN A 468 -4.18 60.60 -67.83
CA GLN A 468 -4.88 61.89 -67.87
C GLN A 468 -3.94 63.08 -68.03
N THR A 469 -2.81 63.10 -67.30
CA THR A 469 -1.79 64.15 -67.45
C THR A 469 -1.12 64.11 -68.81
N SER A 470 -0.83 62.92 -69.37
CA SER A 470 -0.29 62.79 -70.72
C SER A 470 -1.27 63.34 -71.76
N ASN A 471 -2.57 63.04 -71.63
CA ASN A 471 -3.61 63.60 -72.50
C ASN A 471 -3.70 65.13 -72.37
N ALA A 472 -3.56 65.68 -71.15
CA ALA A 472 -3.54 67.12 -70.93
C ALA A 472 -2.29 67.78 -71.55
N ILE A 473 -1.11 67.17 -71.42
CA ILE A 473 0.12 67.65 -72.04
C ILE A 473 -0.03 67.66 -73.57
N ASP A 474 -0.61 66.61 -74.16
CA ASP A 474 -0.86 66.53 -75.61
C ASP A 474 -1.85 67.63 -76.06
N TYR A 475 -2.89 67.90 -75.26
CA TYR A 475 -3.83 69.00 -75.49
C TYR A 475 -3.18 70.39 -75.45
N TYR A 476 -2.24 70.64 -74.53
CA TYR A 476 -1.56 71.93 -74.38
C TYR A 476 -0.33 72.10 -75.30
N ALA A 477 0.20 71.02 -75.86
CA ALA A 477 1.37 71.08 -76.74
C ALA A 477 1.22 72.05 -77.94
N PRO A 478 0.06 72.15 -78.63
CA PRO A 478 -0.16 73.15 -79.68
C PRO A 478 -0.13 74.59 -79.16
N MET A 479 -0.65 74.85 -77.95
CA MET A 479 -0.63 76.17 -77.33
C MET A 479 0.79 76.60 -76.97
N ILE A 480 1.60 75.68 -76.42
CA ILE A 480 3.02 75.94 -76.11
C ILE A 480 3.80 76.21 -77.40
N ARG A 481 3.57 75.45 -78.48
CA ARG A 481 4.17 75.73 -79.79
C ARG A 481 3.80 77.12 -80.31
N ASN A 482 2.53 77.51 -80.23
CA ASN A 482 2.07 78.84 -80.64
C ASN A 482 2.70 79.97 -79.83
N ASN A 483 2.82 79.81 -78.50
CA ASN A 483 3.49 80.80 -77.66
C ASN A 483 4.99 80.88 -77.96
N SER A 484 5.64 79.77 -78.31
CA SER A 484 7.03 79.76 -78.76
C SER A 484 7.21 80.52 -80.08
N TYR A 485 6.27 80.37 -81.04
CA TYR A 485 6.25 81.18 -82.26
C TYR A 485 6.05 82.68 -81.98
N LEU A 486 5.15 83.03 -81.05
CA LEU A 486 4.92 84.41 -80.61
C LEU A 486 6.16 85.02 -79.92
N LEU A 487 6.85 84.26 -79.07
CA LEU A 487 8.10 84.68 -78.44
C LEU A 487 9.21 84.89 -79.47
N HIS A 488 9.32 84.03 -80.47
CA HIS A 488 10.28 84.22 -81.56
C HIS A 488 9.98 85.48 -82.38
N ALA A 489 8.70 85.78 -82.63
CA ALA A 489 8.29 87.02 -83.29
C ALA A 489 8.60 88.26 -82.43
N THR A 490 8.39 88.18 -81.12
CA THR A 490 8.67 89.27 -80.16
C THR A 490 10.17 89.51 -80.00
N SER A 491 10.98 88.45 -79.97
CA SER A 491 12.44 88.51 -79.91
C SER A 491 13.02 89.18 -81.17
N ASN A 492 12.47 88.85 -82.35
CA ASN A 492 12.82 89.53 -83.60
C ASN A 492 12.46 91.03 -83.57
N ALA A 493 11.32 91.39 -82.97
CA ALA A 493 10.94 92.80 -82.78
C ALA A 493 11.88 93.53 -81.80
N MET A 494 12.31 92.90 -80.69
CA MET A 494 13.26 93.52 -79.75
C MET A 494 14.65 93.74 -80.36
N ASN A 495 15.11 92.87 -81.26
CA ASN A 495 16.37 93.08 -81.99
C ASN A 495 16.30 94.29 -82.95
N TYR A 496 15.12 94.59 -83.50
CA TYR A 496 14.89 95.75 -84.35
C TYR A 496 14.93 97.09 -83.58
N TYR A 497 14.46 97.11 -82.32
CA TYR A 497 14.43 98.33 -81.47
C TYR A 497 15.69 98.58 -80.63
N ALA A 498 16.66 97.65 -80.62
CA ALA A 498 17.89 97.74 -79.84
C ALA A 498 18.75 99.03 -80.03
N PRO A 499 18.84 99.65 -81.22
CA PRO A 499 19.59 100.89 -81.40
C PRO A 499 18.96 102.11 -80.70
N ILE A 500 17.62 102.12 -80.55
CA ILE A 500 16.86 103.21 -79.92
C ILE A 500 17.02 103.17 -78.39
N ILE A 501 17.12 101.97 -77.82
CA ILE A 501 17.35 101.75 -76.38
C ILE A 501 18.79 102.12 -75.98
N ARG A 502 19.77 101.97 -76.89
CA ARG A 502 21.18 102.33 -76.64
C ARG A 502 21.42 103.83 -76.41
N ASN A 503 20.63 104.71 -77.05
CA ASN A 503 20.76 106.16 -76.88
C ASN A 503 20.08 106.69 -75.60
N ASN A 504 19.05 106.01 -75.09
CA ASN A 504 18.40 106.39 -73.83
C ASN A 504 19.18 105.92 -72.58
N SER A 505 19.99 104.86 -72.69
CA SER A 505 20.85 104.38 -71.59
C SER A 505 21.99 105.34 -71.21
N TYR A 506 22.46 106.21 -72.11
CA TYR A 506 23.49 107.22 -71.78
C TYR A 506 22.96 108.34 -70.87
N LEU A 507 21.64 108.61 -70.89
CA LEU A 507 20.99 109.64 -70.06
C LEU A 507 20.58 109.12 -68.66
N ILE A 508 20.52 107.80 -68.46
CA ILE A 508 20.13 107.17 -67.18
C ILE A 508 21.37 106.84 -66.31
N HIS A 509 22.57 106.79 -66.89
CA HIS A 509 23.82 106.47 -66.19
C HIS A 509 24.31 107.58 -65.24
N ALA A 510 23.75 108.79 -65.32
CA ALA A 510 24.04 109.92 -64.42
C ALA A 510 23.21 109.91 -63.12
N SER A 511 22.18 109.05 -63.02
CA SER A 511 21.19 109.08 -61.94
C SER A 511 21.22 107.86 -61.01
N SER A 512 22.12 106.90 -61.24
CA SER A 512 22.07 105.58 -60.58
C SER A 512 23.22 105.30 -59.58
N ASN A 513 24.08 106.28 -59.29
CA ASN A 513 25.17 106.13 -58.31
C ASN A 513 24.74 106.32 -56.83
N VAL A 514 23.43 106.46 -56.55
CA VAL A 514 22.90 106.73 -55.20
C VAL A 514 22.16 105.54 -54.57
N VAL A 515 21.94 104.43 -55.28
CA VAL A 515 21.29 103.23 -54.70
C VAL A 515 22.21 102.01 -54.84
N LYS A 516 23.48 102.21 -54.47
CA LYS A 516 24.54 101.19 -54.46
C LYS A 516 25.17 101.08 -53.06
N SER A 517 24.34 100.94 -52.04
CA SER A 517 24.76 100.51 -50.70
C SER A 517 23.70 99.61 -50.06
N CYS A 518 24.04 98.32 -50.05
CA CYS A 518 23.62 97.28 -49.09
C CYS A 518 22.20 96.70 -49.26
N ILE A 519 22.11 95.48 -49.83
CA ILE A 519 21.35 94.30 -49.32
C ILE A 519 21.69 93.11 -50.24
N MET A 520 22.49 92.18 -49.73
CA MET A 520 22.46 90.74 -50.06
C MET A 520 23.11 90.00 -48.90
N THR A 521 22.34 89.18 -48.17
CA THR A 521 22.61 87.76 -47.83
C THR A 521 21.60 87.25 -46.77
N ASP A 522 21.23 85.97 -46.91
CA ASP A 522 20.17 85.15 -46.30
C ASP A 522 20.02 85.10 -44.76
N PRO A 523 18.86 84.63 -44.23
CA PRO A 523 18.64 84.46 -42.79
C PRO A 523 19.17 83.11 -42.26
N LEU A 524 19.98 83.19 -41.21
CA LEU A 524 20.46 82.08 -40.38
C LEU A 524 19.48 81.85 -39.22
N VAL A 525 19.11 80.60 -38.97
CA VAL A 525 18.33 80.14 -37.81
C VAL A 525 19.14 80.36 -36.53
N VAL A 526 18.59 81.09 -35.57
CA VAL A 526 19.15 81.27 -34.21
C VAL A 526 18.45 80.29 -33.27
N VAL A 527 19.21 79.35 -32.70
CA VAL A 527 18.82 78.54 -31.55
C VAL A 527 19.30 79.28 -30.30
N TYR A 528 18.39 79.65 -29.40
CA TYR A 528 18.75 80.20 -28.08
C TYR A 528 18.91 79.04 -27.09
N GLU A 529 20.14 78.76 -26.67
CA GLU A 529 20.41 78.01 -25.44
C GLU A 529 20.28 78.97 -24.26
N TYR A 530 19.38 78.67 -23.33
CA TYR A 530 19.30 79.34 -22.03
C TYR A 530 19.95 78.44 -20.98
N GLU A 531 20.95 78.99 -20.27
CA GLU A 531 21.64 78.34 -19.17
C GLU A 531 20.86 78.60 -17.87
N VAL A 532 20.61 77.56 -17.08
CA VAL A 532 19.74 77.60 -15.90
C VAL A 532 20.60 77.70 -14.63
N GLU A 533 20.39 78.73 -13.80
CA GLU A 533 20.95 78.81 -12.43
C GLU A 533 20.07 78.02 -11.43
N PRO A 534 20.66 77.39 -10.40
CA PRO A 534 19.93 76.54 -9.45
C PRO A 534 19.01 77.35 -8.50
N GLN A 535 17.80 76.81 -8.23
CA GLN A 535 16.80 77.23 -7.20
C GLN A 535 15.57 78.08 -7.61
N LYS A 536 15.12 78.09 -8.88
CA LYS A 536 13.81 78.70 -9.27
C LYS A 536 12.79 77.67 -9.78
N SER A 537 11.49 77.90 -9.57
CA SER A 537 10.40 77.04 -10.07
C SER A 537 10.19 77.20 -11.59
N LEU A 538 9.56 76.23 -12.27
CA LEU A 538 9.30 76.31 -13.72
C LEU A 538 8.39 77.51 -14.05
N SER A 539 7.44 77.81 -13.16
CA SER A 539 6.52 78.96 -13.28
C SER A 539 7.23 80.32 -13.25
N ASP A 540 8.36 80.45 -12.53
CA ASP A 540 9.17 81.68 -12.49
C ASP A 540 10.02 81.85 -13.75
N TYR A 541 10.41 80.77 -14.43
CA TYR A 541 11.24 80.83 -15.63
C TYR A 541 10.48 81.36 -16.85
N PHE A 542 9.17 81.09 -16.92
CA PHE A 542 8.30 81.67 -17.95
C PHE A 542 7.94 83.15 -17.68
N ALA A 543 8.17 83.65 -16.46
CA ALA A 543 7.89 85.05 -16.10
C ALA A 543 9.03 86.02 -16.49
N ASP A 544 10.28 85.55 -16.62
CA ASP A 544 11.46 86.36 -16.97
C ASP A 544 11.72 86.47 -18.50
N VAL A 545 10.81 85.98 -19.35
CA VAL A 545 10.91 86.13 -20.81
C VAL A 545 10.45 87.55 -21.21
N PRO A 546 11.30 88.39 -21.84
CA PRO A 546 10.92 89.73 -22.26
C PRO A 546 9.66 89.71 -23.13
N SER A 547 8.72 90.59 -22.80
CA SER A 547 7.34 90.73 -23.29
C SER A 547 7.19 91.15 -24.77
N ALA A 548 8.11 90.77 -25.64
CA ALA A 548 8.17 91.19 -27.03
C ALA A 548 7.90 90.06 -28.05
N TYR A 549 7.16 89.00 -27.73
CA TYR A 549 6.52 88.14 -28.74
C TYR A 549 5.23 87.52 -28.18
N SER A 550 4.16 88.33 -28.18
CA SER A 550 2.81 87.88 -27.88
C SER A 550 2.06 87.56 -29.17
N LEU A 551 1.68 86.29 -29.36
CA LEU A 551 0.59 85.90 -30.24
C LEU A 551 -0.35 84.97 -29.48
N TYR A 552 -1.39 85.60 -28.93
CA TYR A 552 -2.72 85.08 -28.60
C TYR A 552 -2.84 83.76 -27.83
N SER A 553 -3.23 83.87 -26.55
CA SER A 553 -3.92 82.83 -25.80
C SER A 553 -5.40 82.79 -26.19
N ASP A 554 -5.86 81.63 -26.67
CA ASP A 554 -7.28 81.25 -26.60
C ASP A 554 -7.50 80.55 -25.24
N PRO A 555 -8.39 81.03 -24.36
CA PRO A 555 -8.61 80.44 -23.04
C PRO A 555 -9.20 79.02 -23.03
N ARG A 556 -9.38 78.36 -24.19
CA ARG A 556 -10.11 77.08 -24.27
C ARG A 556 -9.37 75.89 -24.90
N ASN A 557 -8.12 76.02 -25.36
CA ASN A 557 -7.31 74.88 -25.77
C ASN A 557 -5.81 75.22 -25.70
N GLY A 558 -5.15 74.83 -24.61
CA GLY A 558 -3.73 75.09 -24.36
C GLY A 558 -2.81 74.16 -25.16
N MET A 559 -2.57 74.47 -26.44
CA MET A 559 -1.43 73.92 -27.18
C MET A 559 -0.33 74.97 -27.32
N ILE A 560 0.79 74.75 -26.62
CA ILE A 560 2.02 75.52 -26.79
C ILE A 560 2.83 74.93 -27.94
N LYS A 561 3.27 75.80 -28.87
CA LYS A 561 4.19 75.45 -29.97
C LYS A 561 5.62 75.28 -29.43
N THR A 562 6.22 74.17 -29.86
CA THR A 562 7.62 73.71 -29.72
C THR A 562 8.67 74.74 -29.30
N SER A 563 8.96 74.77 -27.99
CA SER A 563 10.23 75.20 -27.43
C SER A 563 10.94 73.97 -26.85
N VAL A 564 12.18 73.71 -27.26
CA VAL A 564 13.03 72.69 -26.64
C VAL A 564 13.65 73.33 -25.41
N VAL A 565 13.34 72.83 -24.22
CA VAL A 565 13.90 73.32 -22.96
C VAL A 565 14.86 72.25 -22.45
N VAL A 566 16.13 72.59 -22.26
CA VAL A 566 17.14 71.67 -21.72
C VAL A 566 17.49 72.10 -20.30
N ALA A 567 17.04 71.34 -19.31
CA ALA A 567 17.43 71.52 -17.92
C ALA A 567 18.77 70.81 -17.68
N ARG A 568 19.86 71.59 -17.70
CA ARG A 568 21.22 71.10 -17.44
C ARG A 568 21.53 70.95 -15.95
N GLU A 569 20.65 71.42 -15.07
CA GLU A 569 20.72 71.21 -13.62
C GLU A 569 19.49 70.44 -13.11
N PRO A 570 19.55 69.78 -11.94
CA PRO A 570 18.40 69.07 -11.39
C PRO A 570 17.22 70.02 -11.22
N LEU A 571 16.10 69.72 -11.89
CA LEU A 571 14.92 70.58 -11.87
C LEU A 571 14.05 70.25 -10.66
N VAL A 572 13.72 71.23 -9.83
CA VAL A 572 12.76 71.06 -8.72
C VAL A 572 11.41 71.60 -9.17
N PHE A 573 10.43 70.73 -9.26
CA PHE A 573 9.07 71.12 -9.63
C PHE A 573 8.32 71.72 -8.45
N ALA A 574 7.42 72.67 -8.72
CA ALA A 574 6.40 73.11 -7.78
C ALA A 574 5.14 72.23 -7.87
N ASP A 575 4.27 72.31 -6.86
CA ASP A 575 2.98 71.60 -6.88
C ASP A 575 2.10 72.08 -8.05
N GLN A 576 1.45 71.13 -8.71
CA GLN A 576 0.62 71.28 -9.91
C GLN A 576 1.36 71.75 -11.18
N GLU A 577 2.70 71.65 -11.23
CA GLU A 577 3.43 71.96 -12.47
C GLU A 577 3.25 70.87 -13.55
N HIS A 578 3.25 71.30 -14.81
CA HIS A 578 3.18 70.42 -15.98
C HIS A 578 4.50 70.44 -16.74
N ALA A 579 5.09 69.26 -16.93
CA ALA A 579 6.26 69.01 -17.77
C ALA A 579 5.80 68.37 -19.09
N PHE A 580 5.61 69.16 -20.15
CA PHE A 580 5.12 68.67 -21.44
C PHE A 580 6.06 68.97 -22.62
N GLY A 581 6.03 68.14 -23.65
CA GLY A 581 6.74 68.36 -24.91
C GLY A 581 8.24 68.08 -24.84
N PHE A 582 9.05 68.91 -25.49
CA PHE A 582 10.51 68.70 -25.59
C PHE A 582 11.28 69.27 -24.39
N LEU A 583 10.92 68.86 -23.17
CA LEU A 583 11.69 69.14 -21.96
C LEU A 583 12.72 68.04 -21.72
N CYS A 584 14.00 68.38 -21.85
CA CYS A 584 15.12 67.47 -21.61
C CYS A 584 15.63 67.68 -20.17
N LEU A 585 15.41 66.70 -19.30
CA LEU A 585 15.88 66.69 -17.91
C LEU A 585 17.23 65.97 -17.85
N GLU A 586 18.35 66.66 -18.09
CA GLU A 586 19.67 65.99 -18.23
C GLU A 586 20.25 65.51 -16.90
N LYS A 587 19.98 66.24 -15.81
CA LYS A 587 20.44 65.93 -14.45
C LYS A 587 19.30 65.53 -13.51
N GLY A 588 18.19 65.06 -14.05
CA GLY A 588 17.07 64.57 -13.27
C GLY A 588 16.12 65.66 -12.79
N CYS A 589 15.19 65.26 -11.93
CA CYS A 589 14.23 66.16 -11.32
C CYS A 589 13.81 65.72 -9.92
N THR A 590 13.30 66.68 -9.16
CA THR A 590 12.77 66.50 -7.82
C THR A 590 11.32 66.96 -7.77
N ILE A 591 10.45 66.10 -7.24
CA ILE A 591 9.06 66.40 -6.92
C ILE A 591 8.98 66.49 -5.39
N PRO A 592 8.76 67.70 -4.83
CA PRO A 592 8.71 67.89 -3.39
C PRO A 592 7.64 67.03 -2.71
N ALA A 593 7.86 66.72 -1.44
CA ALA A 593 6.87 66.00 -0.62
C ALA A 593 5.50 66.71 -0.67
N GLY A 594 4.45 65.96 -1.05
CA GLY A 594 3.08 66.45 -1.18
C GLY A 594 2.77 67.20 -2.48
N ALA A 595 3.77 67.50 -3.32
CA ALA A 595 3.56 68.10 -4.63
C ALA A 595 3.09 67.05 -5.66
N THR A 596 2.22 67.46 -6.57
CA THR A 596 1.78 66.67 -7.74
C THR A 596 2.29 67.31 -9.01
N VAL A 597 2.96 66.53 -9.87
CA VAL A 597 3.49 67.01 -11.15
C VAL A 597 2.96 66.14 -12.27
N TYR A 598 2.55 66.78 -13.36
CA TYR A 598 2.01 66.12 -14.54
C TYR A 598 3.09 66.05 -15.62
N MET A 599 3.37 64.87 -16.15
CA MET A 599 4.50 64.65 -17.06
C MET A 599 4.05 64.02 -18.37
N ASN A 600 4.41 64.70 -19.47
CA ASN A 600 4.22 64.32 -20.87
C ASN A 600 5.43 64.79 -21.69
N ILE A 601 6.62 64.32 -21.32
CA ILE A 601 7.86 64.69 -22.00
C ILE A 601 8.19 63.71 -23.12
N VAL A 602 8.71 64.22 -24.23
CA VAL A 602 9.15 63.41 -25.39
C VAL A 602 10.58 62.86 -25.19
N PRO A 603 11.57 63.65 -24.71
CA PRO A 603 12.90 63.12 -24.43
C PRO A 603 12.88 62.21 -23.20
N PRO A 604 13.73 61.16 -23.14
CA PRO A 604 13.88 60.37 -21.93
C PRO A 604 14.33 61.20 -20.74
N LEU A 605 13.77 60.94 -19.56
CA LEU A 605 14.24 61.48 -18.29
C LEU A 605 15.61 60.88 -17.99
N LYS A 606 16.64 61.72 -17.84
CA LYS A 606 18.00 61.31 -17.49
C LYS A 606 18.28 61.68 -16.04
N GLY A 607 19.17 60.95 -15.37
CA GLY A 607 19.60 61.26 -14.01
C GLY A 607 18.55 60.95 -12.92
N PRO A 608 18.73 61.49 -11.70
CA PRO A 608 17.89 61.20 -10.56
C PRO A 608 16.42 61.60 -10.73
N LEU A 609 15.49 60.68 -10.42
CA LEU A 609 14.11 60.97 -10.09
C LEU A 609 13.97 60.92 -8.57
N ASP A 610 13.67 62.06 -7.95
CA ASP A 610 13.46 62.19 -6.51
C ASP A 610 11.99 62.55 -6.23
N LEU A 611 11.23 61.62 -5.65
CA LEU A 611 9.81 61.84 -5.33
C LEU A 611 9.57 62.21 -3.86
N GLN A 612 10.63 62.42 -3.06
CA GLN A 612 10.56 62.85 -1.66
C GLN A 612 9.46 62.20 -0.81
N LYS A 613 9.30 60.87 -0.92
CA LYS A 613 8.34 60.00 -0.22
C LYS A 613 6.86 60.17 -0.57
N THR A 614 6.39 61.41 -0.68
CA THR A 614 4.96 61.73 -0.90
C THR A 614 4.73 62.62 -2.11
N GLY A 615 5.78 62.99 -2.84
CA GLY A 615 5.67 63.60 -4.15
C GLY A 615 4.99 62.63 -5.12
N ARG A 616 4.11 63.17 -5.96
CA ARG A 616 3.28 62.41 -6.89
C ARG A 616 3.63 62.79 -8.32
N LEU A 617 4.06 61.81 -9.09
CA LEU A 617 4.24 61.92 -10.54
C LEU A 617 2.99 61.36 -11.24
N VAL A 618 2.31 62.19 -12.01
CA VAL A 618 1.18 61.81 -12.86
C VAL A 618 1.66 61.70 -14.29
N LEU A 619 1.50 60.53 -14.91
CA LEU A 619 1.86 60.30 -16.30
C LEU A 619 0.67 60.66 -17.20
N GLU A 620 0.81 61.73 -17.96
CA GLU A 620 -0.16 62.11 -18.99
C GLU A 620 0.14 61.43 -20.34
N ASN A 621 1.31 60.79 -20.47
CA ASN A 621 1.75 59.97 -21.60
C ASN A 621 2.83 58.98 -21.14
N ASP A 622 3.32 58.13 -22.04
CA ASP A 622 4.42 57.20 -21.75
C ASP A 622 5.69 57.95 -21.32
N LEU A 623 6.38 57.40 -20.30
CA LEU A 623 7.62 57.95 -19.77
C LEU A 623 8.80 57.05 -20.15
N PHE A 624 9.80 57.63 -20.80
CA PHE A 624 11.05 56.95 -21.08
C PHE A 624 12.07 57.31 -19.99
N LEU A 625 12.57 56.32 -19.27
CA LEU A 625 13.71 56.47 -18.36
C LEU A 625 14.98 56.09 -19.10
N ALA A 626 15.93 57.03 -19.20
CA ALA A 626 17.22 56.78 -19.85
C ALA A 626 18.06 55.76 -19.07
N CYS A 627 19.11 55.21 -19.70
CA CYS A 627 20.00 54.23 -19.07
C CYS A 627 20.73 54.72 -17.81
N ASN A 628 20.79 56.03 -17.59
CA ASN A 628 21.37 56.67 -16.41
C ASN A 628 20.31 57.24 -15.44
N ALA A 629 19.03 56.94 -15.66
CA ALA A 629 17.98 57.32 -14.73
C ALA A 629 18.08 56.51 -13.44
N THR A 630 17.90 57.15 -12.29
CA THR A 630 17.95 56.48 -10.97
C THR A 630 16.83 56.97 -10.09
N LEU A 631 16.23 56.10 -9.28
CA LEU A 631 15.32 56.53 -8.21
C LEU A 631 16.15 56.84 -6.97
N THR A 632 16.08 58.07 -6.47
CA THR A 632 16.85 58.48 -5.27
C THR A 632 16.01 58.49 -4.00
N GLN A 633 14.74 58.90 -4.11
CA GLN A 633 13.73 58.68 -3.06
C GLN A 633 12.43 58.21 -3.70
N GLY A 634 11.77 57.28 -3.02
CA GLY A 634 10.48 56.75 -3.43
C GLY A 634 9.36 57.77 -3.33
N GLY A 635 8.17 57.43 -3.83
CA GLY A 635 7.00 58.30 -3.84
C GLY A 635 5.85 57.68 -4.63
N LEU A 636 4.93 58.52 -5.08
CA LEU A 636 3.70 58.07 -5.74
C LEU A 636 3.82 58.22 -7.25
N ILE A 637 3.48 57.16 -7.98
CA ILE A 637 3.31 57.16 -9.43
C ILE A 637 1.85 56.88 -9.75
N ASP A 638 1.22 57.84 -10.40
CA ASP A 638 -0.09 57.71 -11.04
C ASP A 638 0.14 57.55 -12.56
N GLY A 639 0.24 56.30 -13.00
CA GLY A 639 0.51 55.99 -14.41
C GLY A 639 -0.66 56.24 -15.35
N GLN A 640 -1.91 56.35 -14.87
CA GLN A 640 -3.11 56.52 -15.69
C GLN A 640 -3.27 55.54 -16.88
N GLY A 641 -2.67 54.35 -16.78
CA GLY A 641 -2.64 53.35 -17.83
C GLY A 641 -1.46 53.46 -18.82
N ASN A 642 -0.60 54.47 -18.66
CA ASN A 642 0.59 54.68 -19.48
C ASN A 642 1.77 53.79 -19.06
N THR A 643 2.77 53.73 -19.94
CA THR A 643 3.94 52.87 -19.81
C THR A 643 5.17 53.65 -19.37
N ILE A 644 5.92 53.07 -18.43
CA ILE A 644 7.28 53.48 -18.10
C ILE A 644 8.24 52.53 -18.82
N TYR A 645 8.96 53.06 -19.80
CA TYR A 645 9.99 52.33 -20.54
C TYR A 645 11.34 52.48 -19.86
N LEU A 646 11.98 51.35 -19.54
CA LEU A 646 13.34 51.35 -18.97
C LEU A 646 14.37 51.13 -20.09
N GLN A 647 15.25 52.11 -20.30
CA GLN A 647 16.43 51.94 -21.18
C GLN A 647 17.68 51.47 -20.43
N GLY A 648 17.52 51.05 -19.17
CA GLY A 648 18.56 50.56 -18.28
C GLY A 648 17.97 50.01 -16.99
N ASP A 649 18.82 49.56 -16.06
CA ASP A 649 18.34 48.95 -14.81
C ASP A 649 17.70 49.99 -13.89
N LEU A 650 16.53 49.67 -13.33
CA LEU A 650 15.86 50.49 -12.33
C LEU A 650 16.22 49.99 -10.92
N LYS A 651 16.91 50.83 -10.15
CA LYS A 651 17.22 50.55 -8.75
C LYS A 651 16.20 51.18 -7.82
N ILE A 652 15.64 50.41 -6.90
CA ILE A 652 14.82 50.89 -5.79
C ILE A 652 15.69 50.86 -4.53
N PRO A 653 16.09 52.03 -3.99
CA PRO A 653 16.98 52.06 -2.83
C PRO A 653 16.35 51.45 -1.58
N ALA A 654 17.19 50.90 -0.70
CA ALA A 654 16.73 50.44 0.61
C ALA A 654 16.06 51.58 1.40
N GLY A 655 15.00 51.27 2.12
CA GLY A 655 14.19 52.21 2.89
C GLY A 655 13.25 53.09 2.06
N GLN A 656 13.26 52.95 0.73
CA GLN A 656 12.36 53.68 -0.16
C GLN A 656 11.18 52.79 -0.59
N ALA A 657 10.03 53.44 -0.82
CA ALA A 657 8.84 52.79 -1.37
C ALA A 657 8.42 53.48 -2.65
N LEU A 658 8.32 52.72 -3.74
CA LEU A 658 7.70 53.17 -4.98
C LEU A 658 6.25 52.70 -5.02
N ILE A 659 5.31 53.63 -4.99
CA ILE A 659 3.89 53.36 -4.79
C ILE A 659 3.13 53.67 -6.07
N PHE A 660 2.47 52.68 -6.66
CA PHE A 660 1.63 52.84 -7.84
C PHE A 660 0.16 52.99 -7.42
N VAL A 661 -0.43 54.15 -7.72
CA VAL A 661 -1.80 54.51 -7.29
C VAL A 661 -2.86 54.41 -8.40
N SER A 662 -2.45 53.98 -9.59
CA SER A 662 -3.32 53.72 -10.74
C SER A 662 -2.75 52.57 -11.57
N ASN A 663 -3.46 52.19 -12.63
CA ASN A 663 -2.90 51.25 -13.60
C ASN A 663 -1.62 51.81 -14.21
N THR A 664 -0.57 50.99 -14.27
CA THR A 664 0.73 51.36 -14.82
C THR A 664 1.37 50.13 -15.46
N ILE A 665 2.06 50.35 -16.58
CA ILE A 665 2.91 49.33 -17.21
C ILE A 665 4.36 49.74 -17.00
N ILE A 666 5.20 48.84 -16.51
CA ILE A 666 6.66 48.96 -16.57
C ILE A 666 7.12 48.00 -17.65
N ASP A 667 7.66 48.54 -18.74
CA ASP A 667 8.29 47.76 -19.78
C ASP A 667 9.81 47.88 -19.61
N ALA A 668 10.42 46.80 -19.13
CA ALA A 668 11.84 46.79 -18.82
C ALA A 668 12.72 46.50 -20.04
N GLN A 669 12.16 46.12 -21.19
CA GLN A 669 12.91 45.89 -22.44
C GLN A 669 14.16 44.99 -22.28
N GLY A 670 14.09 43.99 -21.39
CA GLY A 670 15.19 43.08 -21.05
C GLY A 670 16.10 43.53 -19.89
N HIS A 671 15.83 44.68 -19.27
CA HIS A 671 16.60 45.23 -18.15
C HIS A 671 16.12 44.72 -16.79
N THR A 672 16.91 45.01 -15.74
CA THR A 672 16.68 44.50 -14.39
C THR A 672 16.02 45.56 -13.49
N ILE A 673 14.98 45.17 -12.76
CA ILE A 673 14.49 45.90 -11.60
C ILE A 673 15.21 45.36 -10.37
N ILE A 674 16.02 46.20 -9.73
CA ILE A 674 16.92 45.83 -8.64
C ILE A 674 16.39 46.42 -7.34
N PHE A 675 16.02 45.57 -6.39
CA PHE A 675 15.74 45.97 -5.02
C PHE A 675 17.04 46.02 -4.22
N GLU A 676 17.48 47.22 -3.81
CA GLU A 676 18.72 47.34 -3.05
C GLU A 676 18.58 46.74 -1.65
N ARG A 677 19.60 46.00 -1.24
CA ARG A 677 19.63 45.30 0.03
C ARG A 677 19.60 46.28 1.21
N ALA A 678 18.63 46.13 2.10
CA ALA A 678 18.64 46.82 3.38
C ALA A 678 19.84 46.39 4.25
N GLN A 679 20.53 47.37 4.83
CA GLN A 679 21.44 47.10 5.93
C GLN A 679 20.62 46.73 7.18
N HIS A 680 21.18 45.90 8.08
CA HIS A 680 20.47 45.45 9.29
C HIS A 680 19.78 46.62 10.02
N GLY A 681 18.46 46.57 10.14
CA GLY A 681 17.65 47.58 10.84
C GLY A 681 17.10 48.72 9.96
N CYS A 682 17.35 48.71 8.65
CA CYS A 682 16.70 49.62 7.69
C CYS A 682 15.44 48.97 7.10
N ASP A 683 14.46 49.80 6.75
CA ASP A 683 13.29 49.33 6.00
C ASP A 683 13.74 48.73 4.64
N PRO A 684 13.11 47.66 4.16
CA PRO A 684 13.43 47.08 2.85
C PRO A 684 13.06 48.04 1.71
N ALA A 685 13.67 47.83 0.54
CA ALA A 685 13.17 48.44 -0.70
C ALA A 685 11.77 47.89 -0.99
N ARG A 686 10.80 48.76 -1.26
CA ARG A 686 9.40 48.37 -1.44
C ARG A 686 8.83 48.81 -2.77
N LEU A 687 8.07 47.91 -3.38
CA LEU A 687 7.19 48.21 -4.50
C LEU A 687 5.76 47.95 -4.03
N ILE A 688 4.91 48.96 -4.08
CA ILE A 688 3.57 48.91 -3.49
C ILE A 688 2.52 49.27 -4.54
N ILE A 689 1.44 48.50 -4.61
CA ILE A 689 0.28 48.78 -5.45
C ILE A 689 -0.83 49.28 -4.53
N ASP A 690 -1.06 50.60 -4.46
CA ASP A 690 -1.97 51.24 -3.50
C ASP A 690 -2.94 52.22 -4.17
N GLY A 691 -3.58 51.77 -5.25
CA GLY A 691 -4.64 52.51 -5.93
C GLY A 691 -6.06 52.02 -5.56
N PRO A 692 -7.10 52.56 -6.22
CA PRO A 692 -8.48 52.05 -6.12
C PRO A 692 -8.60 50.55 -6.42
N ALA A 693 -9.78 49.98 -6.17
CA ALA A 693 -10.06 48.59 -6.54
C ALA A 693 -9.75 48.34 -8.03
N GLN A 694 -9.20 47.16 -8.33
CA GLN A 694 -8.76 46.78 -9.69
C GLN A 694 -7.51 47.51 -10.21
N THR A 695 -6.75 48.20 -9.36
CA THR A 695 -5.45 48.77 -9.77
C THR A 695 -4.49 47.66 -10.19
N LYS A 696 -3.89 47.78 -11.37
CA LYS A 696 -2.96 46.80 -11.94
C LYS A 696 -1.59 47.41 -12.19
N LEU A 697 -0.56 46.78 -11.64
CA LEU A 697 0.80 47.00 -12.10
C LEU A 697 1.20 45.84 -13.02
N ILE A 698 1.58 46.15 -14.25
CA ILE A 698 2.07 45.17 -15.22
C ILE A 698 3.57 45.38 -15.39
N ILE A 699 4.38 44.35 -15.13
CA ILE A 699 5.83 44.36 -15.35
C ILE A 699 6.12 43.44 -16.53
N LYS A 700 6.68 44.00 -17.61
CA LYS A 700 7.00 43.30 -18.86
C LYS A 700 8.50 43.21 -19.07
N ASP A 701 8.95 42.08 -19.63
CA ASP A 701 10.31 41.86 -20.13
C ASP A 701 11.39 42.25 -19.12
N ALA A 702 11.15 41.95 -17.84
CA ALA A 702 11.99 42.37 -16.73
C ALA A 702 12.62 41.21 -16.00
N LYS A 703 13.91 41.35 -15.66
CA LYS A 703 14.52 40.54 -14.60
C LYS A 703 14.28 41.22 -13.24
N ILE A 704 13.83 40.47 -12.24
CA ILE A 704 13.73 40.96 -10.86
C ILE A 704 14.93 40.45 -10.07
N ASP A 705 15.69 41.36 -9.45
CA ASP A 705 16.84 41.04 -8.60
C ASP A 705 16.72 41.68 -7.21
N GLY A 706 17.32 41.04 -6.20
CA GLY A 706 17.32 41.52 -4.82
C GLY A 706 16.13 41.06 -3.95
N MET A 707 15.21 40.24 -4.47
CA MET A 707 14.11 39.62 -3.72
C MET A 707 14.62 38.48 -2.82
N HIS A 708 15.15 38.81 -1.64
CA HIS A 708 15.51 37.85 -0.59
C HIS A 708 14.63 38.10 0.64
N TYR A 709 14.26 37.04 1.37
CA TYR A 709 13.29 36.96 2.49
C TYR A 709 13.28 38.11 3.53
N ASP A 710 14.31 38.96 3.64
CA ASP A 710 14.37 40.07 4.59
C ASP A 710 14.73 41.45 3.98
N ASN A 711 14.91 41.55 2.65
CA ASN A 711 15.56 42.72 2.03
C ASN A 711 14.66 43.55 1.10
N ALA A 712 13.58 42.97 0.60
CA ALA A 712 12.68 43.60 -0.37
C ALA A 712 11.24 43.13 -0.16
N THR A 713 10.26 43.97 -0.45
CA THR A 713 8.85 43.57 -0.37
C THR A 713 8.04 44.14 -1.53
N ILE A 714 7.26 43.26 -2.15
CA ILE A 714 6.16 43.64 -3.03
C ILE A 714 4.88 43.56 -2.20
N ALA A 715 4.12 44.66 -2.13
CA ALA A 715 2.93 44.74 -1.30
C ALA A 715 1.72 45.29 -2.08
N PHE A 716 0.54 44.88 -1.62
CA PHE A 716 -0.73 45.44 -2.04
C PHE A 716 -1.28 46.36 -0.95
N GLY A 717 -1.98 47.41 -1.36
CA GLY A 717 -2.70 48.32 -0.48
C GLY A 717 -3.99 47.70 0.07
N GLY A 718 -4.83 48.55 0.64
CA GLY A 718 -6.07 48.11 1.32
C GLY A 718 -7.24 47.79 0.39
N ALA A 719 -7.17 48.13 -0.89
CA ALA A 719 -8.29 47.98 -1.82
C ALA A 719 -8.35 46.57 -2.44
N SER A 720 -9.57 46.03 -2.59
CA SER A 720 -9.78 44.69 -3.15
C SER A 720 -9.47 44.63 -4.65
N GLY A 721 -8.92 43.51 -5.10
CA GLY A 721 -8.73 43.22 -6.53
C GLY A 721 -7.56 43.96 -7.17
N GLN A 722 -6.64 44.53 -6.38
CA GLN A 722 -5.36 44.99 -6.89
C GLN A 722 -4.55 43.80 -7.41
N GLN A 723 -3.82 43.99 -8.51
CA GLN A 723 -3.10 42.92 -9.21
C GLN A 723 -1.67 43.34 -9.56
N LEU A 724 -0.75 42.40 -9.38
CA LEU A 724 0.59 42.45 -9.98
C LEU A 724 0.65 41.41 -11.09
N VAL A 725 0.99 41.83 -12.30
CA VAL A 725 1.08 40.95 -13.46
C VAL A 725 2.50 40.98 -14.02
N PHE A 726 3.17 39.84 -14.04
CA PHE A 726 4.44 39.67 -14.76
C PHE A 726 4.14 39.09 -16.14
N VAL A 727 4.79 39.66 -17.15
CA VAL A 727 4.73 39.20 -18.54
C VAL A 727 6.15 39.02 -19.05
N ASP A 728 6.52 37.79 -19.40
CA ASP A 728 7.83 37.46 -20.00
C ASP A 728 7.59 36.54 -21.20
N ASN A 729 7.94 36.97 -22.42
CA ASN A 729 7.83 36.16 -23.64
C ASN A 729 6.49 35.39 -23.77
N ASP A 730 5.37 36.11 -23.60
CA ASP A 730 3.98 35.63 -23.62
C ASP A 730 3.52 34.78 -22.41
N ASP A 731 4.40 34.44 -21.46
CA ASP A 731 4.01 33.85 -20.18
C ASP A 731 3.47 34.95 -19.24
N VAL A 732 2.23 34.76 -18.77
CA VAL A 732 1.56 35.70 -17.87
C VAL A 732 1.38 35.08 -16.49
N VAL A 733 2.00 35.68 -15.48
CA VAL A 733 1.82 35.32 -14.06
C VAL A 733 1.15 36.47 -13.33
N ALA A 734 -0.07 36.26 -12.85
CA ALA A 734 -0.83 37.27 -12.10
C ALA A 734 -0.93 36.89 -10.61
N PHE A 735 -0.65 37.86 -9.75
CA PHE A 735 -0.79 37.77 -8.31
C PHE A 735 -1.87 38.75 -7.85
N ASP A 736 -2.85 38.24 -7.10
CA ASP A 736 -3.93 39.03 -6.51
C ASP A 736 -3.68 39.26 -5.02
N ALA A 737 -4.21 40.37 -4.48
CA ALA A 737 -4.06 40.77 -3.07
C ALA A 737 -4.52 39.73 -2.00
N TYR A 738 -5.17 38.62 -2.39
CA TYR A 738 -5.56 37.52 -1.49
C TYR A 738 -4.55 36.36 -1.41
N GLY A 739 -3.49 36.37 -2.23
CA GLY A 739 -2.39 35.41 -2.16
C GLY A 739 -1.14 36.10 -1.64
N VAL A 740 -0.87 36.04 -0.34
CA VAL A 740 0.41 36.49 0.21
C VAL A 740 1.50 35.53 -0.27
N CYS A 741 2.29 35.94 -1.26
CA CYS A 741 3.57 35.30 -1.55
C CYS A 741 4.61 35.93 -0.62
N SER A 742 5.03 35.18 0.41
CA SER A 742 6.25 35.45 1.18
C SER A 742 7.49 34.98 0.43
#